data_AF-A0AAV6XYW3-F1
#
_entry.id   AF-A0AAV6XYW3-F1
#
_cell.length_a   1.000
_cell.length_b   1.000
_cell.length_c   1.000
_cell.angle_alpha   90.00
_cell.angle_beta   90.00
_cell.angle_gamma   90.00
#
_symmetry.space_group_name_H-M   'P 1'
#
loop_
_entity.id
_entity.type
_entity.pdbx_description
1 polymer ?
#
loop_
_entity_poly.entity_id
_entity_poly.type
_entity_poly.pdbx_seq_one_letter_code
_entity_poly.pdbx_strand_id
1 'polypeptide(L)'
;MSMESTSQVFQLQHQSYGKLITVLSIDGGGIRGLIPGVILAFLESHLQKLDGAGARLADYFDVIAGTSTGGLVTAMLTAPNDDNRPLFDAKDIKDFYLDHCPKIFPQERRNPISRAARMFKCLFGPKYDGKYLHSLLREKLGDAKLHQTLTNIVIPAFDIKKLQPTIFSTYQLKKNPSLDASLSDICIGTSAAPTYLHAHYFETKDSDGHTRQFNLIDSDPKEHGRFLVLSLGTGSPQVKDQKYDAKSAKKWGCFGWLITLADVFSRASSDMADYHNPTVLQALHSQENYLRIQDDTLTREMSSVDVATKENLEDLVRVGEKLLKKAVFKRSLNRGAVNHALVKQPWFIHQTCFLVSLDLKDTKSTSEVFQLQHQSYGKLITVLSIDGGGIRGLIPGVILAFLESHLQKLDGEEARLADYFDVIAGTSTGGLVTAMLTAPNDDNRPLFDAKDIKDFYLHHCPKIFPRERRNPISRAARMFKCLFGPKYDGKYLQSLLKEKLGDTKLHQTLTNIVIPAFDIKKLQPTIFSTYQLMKNPSLDASLSDICIGTSAAPTYLPAHYFETKDSEGLTRQFNLIDGGVAANNPTLIAIDQVTREMITRKSRGIFPQDPKEQGRFLVLSLGTGSPQVKDQKYNAKSAKKWGCFGWLITLVDVFSRASSDMADYHNPTVLQALHSQENYLRIQDDTLTGMMPSVDVATKENLEDLVRVGEKLLKKAVSRVNLETGIYEPSNQGTNEEALIRLAQILSKEKRLRDATLSINHLDSN
;
A
#
# COMPACT_ATOMS: atom_id res chain seq x y z
N MET A 1 -29.98 51.03 -6.07
CA MET A 1 -30.29 49.85 -5.24
C MET A 1 -29.87 48.62 -6.04
N SER A 2 -28.60 48.23 -5.93
CA SER A 2 -28.06 46.99 -6.51
C SER A 2 -27.94 45.96 -5.39
N MET A 3 -28.58 44.81 -5.59
CA MET A 3 -28.43 43.63 -4.74
C MET A 3 -27.08 42.99 -5.04
N GLU A 4 -26.12 43.15 -4.14
CA GLU A 4 -25.01 42.21 -3.96
C GLU A 4 -25.46 41.18 -2.92
N SER A 5 -25.75 39.95 -3.34
CA SER A 5 -25.86 38.81 -2.43
C SER A 5 -24.60 37.95 -2.58
N THR A 6 -23.72 38.16 -1.61
CA THR A 6 -22.51 37.43 -1.23
C THR A 6 -22.54 35.91 -1.48
N SER A 7 -21.72 35.45 -2.42
CA SER A 7 -21.10 34.11 -2.37
C SER A 7 -19.97 34.17 -1.33
N GLN A 8 -20.17 33.58 -0.15
CA GLN A 8 -19.08 33.39 0.82
C GLN A 8 -18.10 32.33 0.27
N VAL A 9 -17.12 32.80 -0.51
CA VAL A 9 -15.90 32.04 -0.80
C VAL A 9 -15.12 31.94 0.51
N PHE A 10 -14.87 30.73 1.00
CA PHE A 10 -14.03 30.50 2.18
C PHE A 10 -12.67 31.19 1.98
N GLN A 11 -12.42 32.28 2.72
CA GLN A 11 -11.10 32.89 2.82
C GLN A 11 -10.22 31.99 3.69
N LEU A 12 -9.70 30.91 3.10
CA LEU A 12 -8.57 30.20 3.70
C LEU A 12 -7.38 31.16 3.69
N GLN A 13 -6.71 31.32 4.83
CA GLN A 13 -5.52 32.16 4.94
C GLN A 13 -4.52 31.79 3.83
N HIS A 14 -4.11 32.77 3.02
CA HIS A 14 -3.03 32.60 2.06
C HIS A 14 -1.74 32.37 2.86
N GLN A 15 -1.35 31.12 3.05
CA GLN A 15 -0.03 30.79 3.61
C GLN A 15 1.02 31.11 2.55
N SER A 16 1.91 32.06 2.85
CA SER A 16 3.13 32.28 2.08
C SER A 16 4.15 31.22 2.52
N TYR A 17 4.46 30.26 1.64
CA TYR A 17 5.47 29.25 1.94
C TYR A 17 6.87 29.88 2.04
N GLY A 18 7.67 29.39 2.98
CA GLY A 18 9.09 29.72 3.06
C GLY A 18 9.91 29.04 1.95
N LYS A 19 11.24 29.02 2.09
CA LYS A 19 12.13 28.29 1.15
C LYS A 19 11.94 26.76 1.18
N LEU A 20 11.26 26.23 2.18
CA LEU A 20 10.94 24.81 2.36
C LEU A 20 9.44 24.68 2.65
N ILE A 21 8.84 23.56 2.24
CA ILE A 21 7.48 23.16 2.68
C ILE A 21 7.63 22.15 3.81
N THR A 22 7.08 22.44 4.98
CA THR A 22 7.20 21.59 6.19
C THR A 22 5.99 20.70 6.39
N VAL A 23 6.23 19.39 6.56
CA VAL A 23 5.18 18.38 6.71
C VAL A 23 5.40 17.55 7.96
N LEU A 24 4.39 17.45 8.80
CA LEU A 24 4.31 16.51 9.92
C LEU A 24 3.33 15.39 9.58
N SER A 25 3.75 14.13 9.65
CA SER A 25 2.89 12.95 9.49
C SER A 25 2.88 12.11 10.76
N ILE A 26 1.70 11.70 11.23
CA ILE A 26 1.52 10.95 12.47
C ILE A 26 0.71 9.67 12.20
N ASP A 27 1.32 8.51 12.51
CA ASP A 27 0.67 7.22 12.30
C ASP A 27 -0.48 6.95 13.28
N GLY A 28 -1.38 6.05 12.88
CA GLY A 28 -2.38 5.47 13.75
C GLY A 28 -1.80 4.43 14.71
N GLY A 29 -2.44 4.24 15.87
CA GLY A 29 -1.98 3.21 16.81
C GLY A 29 -2.80 3.02 18.09
N GLY A 30 -3.96 3.66 18.22
CA GLY A 30 -4.74 3.61 19.46
C GLY A 30 -3.98 4.26 20.62
N ILE A 31 -3.94 3.61 21.77
CA ILE A 31 -3.21 4.13 22.96
C ILE A 31 -1.73 4.45 22.69
N ARG A 32 -1.15 3.85 21.65
CA ARG A 32 0.25 4.08 21.24
C ARG A 32 0.51 5.49 20.69
N GLY A 33 -0.53 6.30 20.48
CA GLY A 33 -0.41 7.75 20.25
C GLY A 33 0.37 8.50 21.34
N LEU A 34 0.55 7.89 22.53
CA LEU A 34 1.48 8.36 23.56
C LEU A 34 2.92 8.52 23.06
N ILE A 35 3.41 7.61 22.21
CA ILE A 35 4.78 7.65 21.70
C ILE A 35 5.04 8.93 20.88
N PRO A 36 4.29 9.21 19.79
CA PRO A 36 4.43 10.47 19.07
C PRO A 36 4.08 11.67 19.96
N GLY A 37 3.12 11.57 20.89
CA GLY A 37 2.80 12.66 21.82
C GLY A 37 4.00 13.11 22.65
N VAL A 38 4.80 12.17 23.19
CA VAL A 38 6.03 12.48 23.93
C VAL A 38 7.08 13.15 23.04
N ILE A 39 7.23 12.69 21.80
CA ILE A 39 8.20 13.26 20.84
C ILE A 39 7.78 14.68 20.43
N LEU A 40 6.50 14.91 20.18
CA LEU A 40 5.95 16.21 19.81
C LEU A 40 6.08 17.21 20.96
N ALA A 41 5.81 16.79 22.20
CA ALA A 41 6.03 17.61 23.39
C ALA A 41 7.50 18.04 23.52
N PHE A 42 8.44 17.13 23.26
CA PHE A 42 9.86 17.46 23.24
C PHE A 42 10.20 18.48 22.14
N LEU A 43 9.72 18.26 20.91
CA LEU A 43 9.97 19.17 19.79
C LEU A 43 9.42 20.57 20.06
N GLU A 44 8.16 20.67 20.48
CA GLU A 44 7.52 21.95 20.78
C GLU A 44 8.23 22.67 21.93
N SER A 45 8.67 21.97 22.96
CA SER A 45 9.44 22.58 24.06
C SER A 45 10.78 23.18 23.60
N HIS A 46 11.39 22.64 22.54
CA HIS A 46 12.61 23.22 21.96
C HIS A 46 12.29 24.44 21.11
N LEU A 47 11.21 24.39 20.31
CA LEU A 47 10.74 25.56 19.56
C LEU A 47 10.37 26.70 20.49
N GLN A 48 9.72 26.41 21.62
CA GLN A 48 9.39 27.41 22.65
C GLN A 48 10.62 28.03 23.33
N LYS A 49 11.73 27.30 23.43
CA LYS A 49 13.01 27.86 23.91
C LYS A 49 13.65 28.78 22.88
N LEU A 50 13.43 28.53 21.59
CA LEU A 50 14.01 29.32 20.51
C LEU A 50 13.20 30.61 20.26
N ASP A 51 11.88 30.49 20.17
CA ASP A 51 11.00 31.57 19.69
C ASP A 51 9.97 32.05 20.73
N GLY A 52 10.04 31.50 21.96
CA GLY A 52 9.24 31.92 23.11
C GLY A 52 8.10 30.97 23.46
N ALA A 53 7.58 31.09 24.68
CA ALA A 53 6.56 30.18 25.25
C ALA A 53 5.23 30.10 24.45
N GLY A 54 4.98 31.09 23.60
CA GLY A 54 3.82 31.14 22.71
C GLY A 54 3.92 30.23 21.49
N ALA A 55 5.11 29.74 21.13
CA ALA A 55 5.34 28.91 19.95
C ALA A 55 4.58 27.57 20.02
N ARG A 56 3.96 27.18 18.91
CA ARG A 56 3.20 25.94 18.75
C ARG A 56 3.54 25.24 17.46
N LEU A 57 3.39 23.92 17.40
CA LEU A 57 3.72 23.12 16.21
C LEU A 57 3.00 23.59 14.93
N ALA A 58 1.74 24.05 15.04
CA ALA A 58 0.99 24.57 13.89
C ALA A 58 1.60 25.84 13.27
N ASP A 59 2.47 26.54 13.99
CA ASP A 59 3.19 27.73 13.48
C ASP A 59 4.36 27.35 12.55
N TYR A 60 4.87 26.11 12.67
CA TYR A 60 6.08 25.66 11.96
C TYR A 60 5.82 24.62 10.88
N PHE A 61 4.67 23.95 10.92
CA PHE A 61 4.27 22.94 9.94
C PHE A 61 3.20 23.49 9.01
N ASP A 62 3.53 23.61 7.73
CA ASP A 62 2.61 23.99 6.65
C ASP A 62 1.52 22.94 6.44
N VAL A 63 1.86 21.67 6.71
CA VAL A 63 0.93 20.54 6.64
C VAL A 63 1.07 19.61 7.84
N ILE A 64 -0.05 19.27 8.48
CA ILE A 64 -0.10 18.21 9.51
C ILE A 64 -1.08 17.12 9.06
N ALA A 65 -0.57 15.91 8.88
CA ALA A 65 -1.33 14.74 8.44
C ALA A 65 -1.36 13.66 9.52
N GLY A 66 -2.48 12.95 9.64
CA GLY A 66 -2.57 11.85 10.58
C GLY A 66 -3.72 10.89 10.36
N THR A 67 -3.48 9.62 10.70
CA THR A 67 -4.49 8.53 10.58
C THR A 67 -4.88 8.01 11.96
N SER A 68 -6.16 7.72 12.19
CA SER A 68 -6.66 7.22 13.48
C SER A 68 -6.27 8.16 14.62
N THR A 69 -5.56 7.67 15.64
CA THR A 69 -5.02 8.50 16.72
C THR A 69 -4.08 9.60 16.27
N GLY A 70 -3.36 9.42 15.15
CA GLY A 70 -2.61 10.51 14.54
C GLY A 70 -3.52 11.61 13.99
N GLY A 71 -4.69 11.26 13.47
CA GLY A 71 -5.72 12.22 13.05
C GLY A 71 -6.36 12.95 14.24
N LEU A 72 -6.52 12.28 15.39
CA LEU A 72 -6.91 12.93 16.63
C LEU A 72 -5.87 13.96 17.09
N VAL A 73 -4.59 13.57 17.14
CA VAL A 73 -3.49 14.49 17.49
C VAL A 73 -3.41 15.65 16.51
N THR A 74 -3.62 15.40 15.21
CA THR A 74 -3.69 16.45 14.17
C THR A 74 -4.79 17.46 14.50
N ALA A 75 -6.01 17.01 14.82
CA ALA A 75 -7.10 17.91 15.20
C ALA A 75 -6.80 18.68 16.50
N MET A 76 -6.21 18.03 17.51
CA MET A 76 -5.82 18.69 18.76
C MET A 76 -4.81 19.82 18.53
N LEU A 77 -3.83 19.61 17.65
CA LEU A 77 -2.78 20.58 17.35
C LEU A 77 -3.22 21.72 16.41
N THR A 78 -4.37 21.59 15.75
CA THR A 78 -4.76 22.52 14.66
C THR A 78 -6.14 23.15 14.83
N ALA A 79 -7.00 22.61 15.70
CA ALA A 79 -8.25 23.26 16.05
C ALA A 79 -7.96 24.59 16.76
N PRO A 80 -8.60 25.69 16.35
CA PRO A 80 -8.41 26.99 16.99
C PRO A 80 -9.17 27.06 18.32
N ASN A 81 -8.60 27.77 19.28
CA ASN A 81 -9.29 28.28 20.46
C ASN A 81 -9.82 29.72 20.20
N ASP A 82 -10.41 30.35 21.22
CA ASP A 82 -10.97 31.70 21.12
C ASP A 82 -9.95 32.78 20.73
N ASP A 83 -8.66 32.56 21.02
CA ASP A 83 -7.55 33.45 20.66
C ASP A 83 -6.95 33.13 19.27
N ASN A 84 -7.60 32.26 18.49
CA ASN A 84 -7.10 31.74 17.21
C ASN A 84 -5.70 31.10 17.33
N ARG A 85 -5.46 30.40 18.44
CA ARG A 85 -4.26 29.59 18.72
C ARG A 85 -4.64 28.11 18.85
N PRO A 86 -3.69 27.17 18.70
CA PRO A 86 -3.97 25.75 18.87
C PRO A 86 -4.63 25.46 20.21
N LEU A 87 -5.71 24.69 20.18
CA LEU A 87 -6.50 24.32 21.34
C LEU A 87 -5.71 23.52 22.39
N PHE A 88 -4.71 22.77 21.94
CA PHE A 88 -3.83 21.97 22.80
C PHE A 88 -2.36 22.31 22.56
N ASP A 89 -1.58 22.36 23.65
CA ASP A 89 -0.13 22.27 23.55
C ASP A 89 0.27 20.81 23.26
N ALA A 90 1.41 20.59 22.63
CA ALA A 90 1.90 19.24 22.35
C ALA A 90 2.15 18.44 23.65
N LYS A 91 2.48 19.11 24.76
CA LYS A 91 2.63 18.48 26.08
C LYS A 91 1.32 17.90 26.63
N ASP A 92 0.17 18.49 26.26
CA ASP A 92 -1.14 18.11 26.77
C ASP A 92 -1.62 16.80 26.14
N ILE A 93 -1.07 16.41 24.98
CA ILE A 93 -1.38 15.15 24.31
C ILE A 93 -1.09 13.98 25.24
N LYS A 94 0.09 13.95 25.87
CA LYS A 94 0.47 12.86 26.77
C LYS A 94 -0.55 12.70 27.90
N ASP A 95 -0.90 13.79 28.55
CA ASP A 95 -1.82 13.79 29.70
C ASP A 95 -3.24 13.41 29.27
N PHE A 96 -3.70 13.90 28.11
CA PHE A 96 -4.96 13.49 27.51
C PHE A 96 -5.06 11.96 27.35
N TYR A 97 -4.02 11.32 26.81
CA TYR A 97 -4.01 9.87 26.65
C TYR A 97 -3.98 9.14 27.98
N LEU A 98 -3.23 9.61 28.98
CA LEU A 98 -3.18 9.00 30.31
C LEU A 98 -4.54 9.05 31.02
N ASP A 99 -5.25 10.18 30.91
CA ASP A 99 -6.50 10.41 31.63
C ASP A 99 -7.73 9.79 30.96
N HIS A 100 -7.71 9.70 29.63
CA HIS A 100 -8.89 9.30 28.84
C HIS A 100 -8.79 7.88 28.27
N CYS A 101 -7.60 7.35 27.95
CA CYS A 101 -7.50 5.99 27.39
C CYS A 101 -8.13 4.90 28.28
N PRO A 102 -7.98 4.92 29.62
CA PRO A 102 -8.64 3.94 30.47
C PRO A 102 -10.18 4.00 30.41
N LYS A 103 -10.75 5.15 30.05
CA LYS A 103 -12.20 5.37 29.90
C LYS A 103 -12.69 5.07 28.48
N ILE A 104 -11.85 5.34 27.48
CA ILE A 104 -12.08 4.99 26.06
C ILE A 104 -12.01 3.46 25.89
N PHE A 105 -11.03 2.82 26.52
CA PHE A 105 -10.79 1.38 26.49
C PHE A 105 -10.86 0.76 27.90
N PRO A 106 -12.05 0.67 28.51
CA PRO A 106 -12.21 0.14 29.86
C PRO A 106 -11.73 -1.31 29.97
N GLN A 107 -10.85 -1.58 30.92
CA GLN A 107 -10.31 -2.92 31.20
C GLN A 107 -11.17 -3.62 32.26
N GLU A 108 -12.08 -4.52 31.86
CA GLU A 108 -12.86 -5.33 32.80
C GLU A 108 -11.97 -6.32 33.58
N ARG A 109 -12.24 -6.51 34.88
CA ARG A 109 -11.52 -7.48 35.76
C ARG A 109 -11.52 -8.89 35.14
N ARG A 110 -10.34 -9.52 35.10
CA ARG A 110 -10.10 -10.86 34.51
C ARG A 110 -10.81 -11.97 35.30
N ASN A 111 -12.05 -12.30 34.93
CA ASN A 111 -12.72 -13.55 35.34
C ASN A 111 -12.75 -14.57 34.17
N PRO A 112 -12.51 -15.88 34.39
CA PRO A 112 -12.51 -16.88 33.32
C PRO A 112 -13.82 -16.94 32.52
N ILE A 113 -14.96 -16.80 33.22
CA ILE A 113 -16.31 -16.77 32.63
C ILE A 113 -16.49 -15.54 31.70
N SER A 114 -15.83 -14.42 32.00
CA SER A 114 -15.88 -13.20 31.19
C SER A 114 -15.16 -13.31 29.83
N ARG A 115 -14.25 -14.28 29.67
CA ARG A 115 -13.45 -14.43 28.45
C ARG A 115 -14.25 -15.09 27.32
N ALA A 116 -15.04 -16.12 27.66
CA ALA A 116 -16.02 -16.73 26.75
C ALA A 116 -17.15 -15.74 26.43
N ALA A 117 -17.70 -15.06 27.44
CA ALA A 117 -18.72 -14.04 27.26
C ALA A 117 -18.24 -12.87 26.35
N ARG A 118 -16.97 -12.47 26.41
CA ARG A 118 -16.37 -11.46 25.52
C ARG A 118 -16.29 -11.92 24.07
N MET A 119 -15.82 -13.15 23.83
CA MET A 119 -15.84 -13.73 22.48
C MET A 119 -17.27 -13.75 21.94
N PHE A 120 -18.25 -14.15 22.75
CA PHE A 120 -19.66 -14.12 22.37
C PHE A 120 -20.21 -12.71 22.17
N LYS A 121 -19.78 -11.70 22.95
CA LYS A 121 -20.24 -10.30 22.80
C LYS A 121 -19.68 -9.65 21.53
N CYS A 122 -18.42 -9.89 21.20
CA CYS A 122 -17.80 -9.43 19.95
C CYS A 122 -18.47 -10.04 18.69
N LEU A 123 -19.15 -11.18 18.81
CA LEU A 123 -19.94 -11.76 17.71
C LEU A 123 -21.14 -10.92 17.30
N PHE A 124 -21.69 -10.10 18.21
CA PHE A 124 -22.94 -9.35 17.99
C PHE A 124 -22.76 -7.81 18.02
N GLY A 125 -21.52 -7.30 18.06
CA GLY A 125 -21.20 -5.87 17.98
C GLY A 125 -19.70 -5.59 18.19
N PRO A 126 -19.25 -4.33 18.06
CA PRO A 126 -17.85 -3.96 18.30
C PRO A 126 -17.48 -4.08 19.80
N LYS A 127 -16.18 -4.18 20.07
CA LYS A 127 -15.63 -4.36 21.42
C LYS A 127 -15.96 -3.20 22.35
N TYR A 128 -16.00 -1.97 21.83
CA TYR A 128 -16.32 -0.74 22.56
C TYR A 128 -17.44 0.04 21.84
N ASP A 129 -18.30 0.71 22.60
CA ASP A 129 -19.45 1.44 22.05
C ASP A 129 -19.10 2.84 21.50
N GLY A 130 -17.88 3.32 21.77
CA GLY A 130 -17.35 4.60 21.31
C GLY A 130 -18.07 5.84 21.86
N LYS A 131 -19.07 5.70 22.74
CA LYS A 131 -19.88 6.84 23.20
C LYS A 131 -19.06 7.86 23.98
N TYR A 132 -18.19 7.36 24.86
CA TYR A 132 -17.30 8.21 25.66
C TYR A 132 -16.32 8.99 24.77
N LEU A 133 -15.72 8.33 23.79
CA LEU A 133 -14.82 9.00 22.84
C LEU A 133 -15.56 10.09 22.07
N HIS A 134 -16.77 9.80 21.58
CA HIS A 134 -17.58 10.76 20.84
C HIS A 134 -18.02 11.96 21.69
N SER A 135 -18.44 11.74 22.95
CA SER A 135 -18.76 12.85 23.87
C SER A 135 -17.52 13.67 24.19
N LEU A 136 -16.38 13.02 24.42
CA LEU A 136 -15.12 13.68 24.73
C LEU A 136 -14.64 14.56 23.57
N LEU A 137 -14.72 14.06 22.33
CA LEU A 137 -14.31 14.84 21.16
C LEU A 137 -15.23 16.03 20.90
N ARG A 138 -16.54 15.89 21.14
CA ARG A 138 -17.47 17.03 21.08
C ARG A 138 -17.24 18.04 22.19
N GLU A 139 -16.93 17.57 23.40
CA GLU A 139 -16.58 18.46 24.53
C GLU A 139 -15.31 19.25 24.23
N LYS A 140 -14.27 18.59 23.70
CA LYS A 140 -12.97 19.22 23.48
C LYS A 140 -12.93 20.06 22.20
N LEU A 141 -13.33 19.50 21.07
CA LEU A 141 -13.25 20.19 19.77
C LEU A 141 -14.43 21.12 19.50
N GLY A 142 -15.48 21.06 20.31
CA GLY A 142 -16.69 21.87 20.12
C GLY A 142 -17.30 21.69 18.72
N ASP A 143 -17.71 22.81 18.14
CA ASP A 143 -18.26 22.89 16.78
C ASP A 143 -17.19 23.15 15.71
N ALA A 144 -15.89 23.01 16.05
CA ALA A 144 -14.80 23.28 15.13
C ALA A 144 -14.91 22.41 13.87
N LYS A 145 -14.73 23.05 12.70
CA LYS A 145 -14.81 22.43 11.37
C LYS A 145 -13.47 22.42 10.66
N LEU A 146 -13.39 21.61 9.60
CA LEU A 146 -12.20 21.44 8.79
C LEU A 146 -11.64 22.77 8.24
N HIS A 147 -12.49 23.71 7.81
CA HIS A 147 -12.01 24.99 7.27
C HIS A 147 -11.39 25.93 8.31
N GLN A 148 -11.66 25.68 9.59
CA GLN A 148 -11.22 26.54 10.70
C GLN A 148 -9.84 26.14 11.23
N THR A 149 -9.25 25.05 10.74
CA THR A 149 -7.94 24.60 11.21
C THR A 149 -6.84 25.61 10.89
N LEU A 150 -5.92 25.80 11.84
CA LEU A 150 -4.88 26.82 11.79
C LEU A 150 -3.79 26.58 10.72
N THR A 151 -3.66 25.35 10.25
CA THR A 151 -2.76 24.97 9.16
C THR A 151 -3.41 23.91 8.29
N ASN A 152 -2.79 23.56 7.16
CA ASN A 152 -3.38 22.58 6.27
C ASN A 152 -3.33 21.19 6.90
N ILE A 153 -4.49 20.54 7.02
CA ILE A 153 -4.54 19.16 7.49
C ILE A 153 -4.91 18.15 6.42
N VAL A 154 -4.50 16.89 6.64
CA VAL A 154 -4.88 15.71 5.84
C VAL A 154 -5.22 14.56 6.79
N ILE A 155 -6.51 14.17 6.85
CA ILE A 155 -6.99 13.06 7.67
C ILE A 155 -7.76 12.07 6.79
N PRO A 156 -7.23 10.87 6.50
CA PRO A 156 -7.94 9.86 5.73
C PRO A 156 -8.97 9.13 6.60
N ALA A 157 -10.10 8.80 5.99
CA ALA A 157 -11.12 7.89 6.49
C ALA A 157 -11.59 6.96 5.35
N PHE A 158 -12.35 5.91 5.66
CA PHE A 158 -12.87 4.99 4.65
C PHE A 158 -14.40 4.98 4.63
N ASP A 159 -15.00 5.34 3.49
CA ASP A 159 -16.45 5.29 3.30
C ASP A 159 -16.86 3.87 2.90
N ILE A 160 -17.34 3.11 3.89
CA ILE A 160 -17.87 1.75 3.70
C ILE A 160 -19.08 1.67 2.78
N LYS A 161 -19.83 2.76 2.56
CA LYS A 161 -20.98 2.78 1.65
C LYS A 161 -20.54 2.84 0.19
N LYS A 162 -19.50 3.63 -0.09
CA LYS A 162 -18.89 3.72 -1.42
C LYS A 162 -17.79 2.68 -1.65
N LEU A 163 -17.31 2.05 -0.57
CA LEU A 163 -16.10 1.22 -0.55
C LEU A 163 -14.88 1.96 -1.12
N GLN A 164 -14.70 3.22 -0.72
CA GLN A 164 -13.64 4.10 -1.20
C GLN A 164 -13.04 4.93 -0.05
N PRO A 165 -11.76 5.31 -0.11
CA PRO A 165 -11.19 6.26 0.83
C PRO A 165 -11.82 7.65 0.65
N THR A 166 -12.00 8.36 1.76
CA THR A 166 -12.36 9.78 1.80
C THR A 166 -11.26 10.52 2.52
N ILE A 167 -10.62 11.47 1.85
CA ILE A 167 -9.54 12.28 2.41
C ILE A 167 -10.15 13.59 2.89
N PHE A 168 -10.13 13.87 4.18
CA PHE A 168 -10.50 15.18 4.70
C PHE A 168 -9.27 16.08 4.65
N SER A 169 -9.27 17.02 3.71
CA SER A 169 -8.17 17.98 3.56
C SER A 169 -8.64 19.40 3.34
N THR A 170 -7.95 20.33 3.98
CA THR A 170 -8.09 21.79 3.78
C THR A 170 -7.85 22.21 2.33
N TYR A 171 -6.91 21.57 1.63
CA TYR A 171 -6.68 21.79 0.20
C TYR A 171 -7.92 21.44 -0.65
N GLN A 172 -8.66 20.43 -0.23
CA GLN A 172 -9.86 19.97 -0.95
C GLN A 172 -11.09 20.85 -0.65
N LEU A 173 -11.10 21.62 0.44
CA LEU A 173 -12.23 22.49 0.78
C LEU A 173 -12.49 23.60 -0.23
N LYS A 174 -11.44 24.16 -0.84
CA LYS A 174 -11.58 25.19 -1.89
C LYS A 174 -12.41 24.71 -3.07
N LYS A 175 -12.38 23.40 -3.35
CA LYS A 175 -13.02 22.77 -4.50
C LYS A 175 -14.28 21.99 -4.12
N ASN A 176 -14.31 21.47 -2.90
CA ASN A 176 -15.41 20.68 -2.38
C ASN A 176 -15.78 21.10 -0.94
N PRO A 177 -16.59 22.16 -0.80
CA PRO A 177 -17.11 22.61 0.49
C PRO A 177 -17.89 21.54 1.27
N SER A 178 -18.43 20.51 0.62
CA SER A 178 -19.16 19.43 1.31
C SER A 178 -18.27 18.56 2.19
N LEU A 179 -16.95 18.65 2.03
CA LEU A 179 -15.98 18.01 2.93
C LEU A 179 -15.75 18.81 4.22
N ASP A 180 -16.37 19.99 4.37
CA ASP A 180 -16.32 20.80 5.59
C ASP A 180 -17.17 20.21 6.73
N ALA A 181 -16.68 19.09 7.25
CA ALA A 181 -17.26 18.38 8.38
C ALA A 181 -16.69 18.88 9.72
N SER A 182 -17.40 18.57 10.81
CA SER A 182 -16.87 18.79 12.17
C SER A 182 -15.61 17.96 12.37
N LEU A 183 -14.59 18.55 12.97
CA LEU A 183 -13.36 17.84 13.35
C LEU A 183 -13.67 16.66 14.26
N SER A 184 -14.68 16.76 15.13
CA SER A 184 -15.13 15.66 15.97
C SER A 184 -15.61 14.44 15.17
N ASP A 185 -16.37 14.67 14.11
CA ASP A 185 -16.88 13.61 13.22
C ASP A 185 -15.76 12.99 12.36
N ILE A 186 -14.83 13.82 11.88
CA ILE A 186 -13.62 13.38 11.15
C ILE A 186 -12.75 12.49 12.05
N CYS A 187 -12.48 12.93 13.28
CA CYS A 187 -11.67 12.19 14.25
C CYS A 187 -12.30 10.84 14.61
N ILE A 188 -13.63 10.77 14.76
CA ILE A 188 -14.33 9.51 14.97
C ILE A 188 -14.23 8.62 13.73
N GLY A 189 -14.43 9.17 12.53
CA GLY A 189 -14.35 8.44 11.27
C GLY A 189 -12.97 7.78 11.04
N THR A 190 -11.88 8.52 11.26
CA THR A 190 -10.52 7.99 11.11
C THR A 190 -10.13 7.03 12.24
N SER A 191 -10.72 7.17 13.43
CA SER A 191 -10.42 6.32 14.59
C SER A 191 -11.29 5.06 14.70
N ALA A 192 -12.34 4.94 13.88
CA ALA A 192 -13.29 3.82 13.90
C ALA A 192 -12.68 2.53 13.32
N ALA A 193 -11.72 1.93 14.05
CA ALA A 193 -11.11 0.66 13.66
C ALA A 193 -12.15 -0.48 13.66
N PRO A 194 -12.27 -1.26 12.56
CA PRO A 194 -13.20 -2.38 12.47
C PRO A 194 -13.09 -3.32 13.67
N THR A 195 -14.23 -3.76 14.22
CA THR A 195 -14.36 -4.60 15.44
C THR A 195 -14.02 -3.94 16.78
N TYR A 196 -13.35 -2.77 16.80
CA TYR A 196 -13.03 -2.05 18.03
C TYR A 196 -14.05 -0.96 18.35
N LEU A 197 -14.41 -0.13 17.36
CA LEU A 197 -15.36 0.98 17.48
C LEU A 197 -16.45 0.86 16.41
N HIS A 198 -17.61 1.48 16.64
CA HIS A 198 -18.70 1.50 15.64
C HIS A 198 -18.33 2.35 14.42
N ALA A 199 -18.74 1.92 13.23
CA ALA A 199 -18.71 2.78 12.05
C ALA A 199 -19.57 4.03 12.28
N HIS A 200 -19.03 5.19 11.92
CA HIS A 200 -19.67 6.50 12.13
C HIS A 200 -20.44 6.94 10.89
N TYR A 201 -21.57 7.62 11.12
CA TYR A 201 -22.41 8.17 10.07
C TYR A 201 -22.71 9.62 10.40
N PHE A 202 -22.35 10.53 9.50
CA PHE A 202 -22.73 11.93 9.56
C PHE A 202 -23.03 12.42 8.14
N GLU A 203 -23.84 13.47 8.06
CA GLU A 203 -24.24 14.12 6.81
C GLU A 203 -23.75 15.56 6.85
N THR A 204 -23.07 16.02 5.80
CA THR A 204 -22.77 17.43 5.59
C THR A 204 -23.78 18.00 4.59
N LYS A 205 -24.14 19.28 4.76
CA LYS A 205 -25.00 20.02 3.82
C LYS A 205 -24.16 21.13 3.20
N ASP A 206 -24.32 21.37 1.90
CA ASP A 206 -23.80 22.59 1.27
C ASP A 206 -24.60 23.82 1.74
N SER A 207 -24.16 25.02 1.34
CA SER A 207 -24.81 26.29 1.69
C SER A 207 -26.27 26.41 1.21
N ASP A 208 -26.70 25.57 0.26
CA ASP A 208 -28.01 25.67 -0.43
C ASP A 208 -28.90 24.43 -0.22
N GLY A 209 -28.49 23.45 0.58
CA GLY A 209 -29.26 22.27 0.94
C GLY A 209 -29.42 21.22 -0.18
N HIS A 210 -28.52 21.18 -1.17
CA HIS A 210 -28.53 20.22 -2.27
C HIS A 210 -27.41 19.17 -2.13
N THR A 211 -27.46 18.12 -2.96
CA THR A 211 -26.45 17.05 -2.99
C THR A 211 -26.07 16.80 -4.45
N ARG A 212 -24.93 17.30 -4.97
CA ARG A 212 -24.24 16.80 -6.19
C ARG A 212 -22.98 17.58 -6.68
N GLN A 213 -22.24 16.86 -7.55
CA GLN A 213 -20.91 16.95 -8.24
C GLN A 213 -20.69 18.13 -9.22
N PHE A 214 -19.51 18.49 -9.79
CA PHE A 214 -18.03 18.47 -9.57
C PHE A 214 -17.41 19.29 -10.74
N ASN A 215 -16.26 20.00 -10.59
CA ASN A 215 -15.25 20.25 -11.67
C ASN A 215 -13.99 21.10 -11.26
N LEU A 216 -12.81 20.50 -11.50
CA LEU A 216 -11.54 21.00 -12.10
C LEU A 216 -10.40 21.78 -11.34
N ILE A 217 -9.26 21.74 -12.02
CA ILE A 217 -7.80 21.68 -11.69
C ILE A 217 -7.12 23.07 -11.61
N ASP A 218 -6.01 23.22 -10.87
CA ASP A 218 -4.64 23.53 -11.40
C ASP A 218 -3.61 23.87 -10.29
N SER A 219 -2.37 23.40 -10.47
CA SER A 219 -1.17 24.02 -9.89
C SER A 219 0.05 23.65 -10.75
N ASP A 220 0.54 24.65 -11.47
CA ASP A 220 1.71 24.70 -12.34
C ASP A 220 2.98 24.09 -11.70
N PRO A 221 3.71 23.16 -12.34
CA PRO A 221 4.89 22.50 -11.77
C PRO A 221 6.18 23.34 -11.91
N LYS A 222 6.13 24.66 -11.71
CA LYS A 222 7.29 25.54 -11.96
C LYS A 222 8.15 25.93 -10.75
N GLU A 223 7.86 25.46 -9.55
CA GLU A 223 8.79 25.59 -8.42
C GLU A 223 9.21 24.22 -7.88
N HIS A 224 10.49 23.91 -8.00
CA HIS A 224 11.08 22.70 -7.41
C HIS A 224 11.08 22.86 -5.88
N GLY A 225 10.01 22.38 -5.24
CA GLY A 225 9.80 22.47 -3.79
C GLY A 225 10.77 21.57 -3.01
N ARG A 226 11.48 22.17 -2.04
CA ARG A 226 12.31 21.46 -1.06
C ARG A 226 11.41 21.09 0.14
N PHE A 227 10.93 19.85 0.21
CA PHE A 227 10.12 19.40 1.34
C PHE A 227 11.00 19.13 2.56
N LEU A 228 10.50 19.41 3.77
CA LEU A 228 11.04 18.94 5.05
C LEU A 228 9.95 18.14 5.76
N VAL A 229 10.16 16.82 5.88
CA VAL A 229 9.12 15.89 6.32
C VAL A 229 9.55 15.19 7.61
N LEU A 230 8.79 15.40 8.68
CA LEU A 230 8.88 14.64 9.92
C LEU A 230 7.74 13.62 9.97
N SER A 231 8.08 12.33 10.00
CA SER A 231 7.11 11.24 10.11
C SER A 231 7.29 10.51 11.44
N LEU A 232 6.23 10.42 12.23
CA LEU A 232 6.23 9.83 13.56
C LEU A 232 5.36 8.57 13.57
N GLY A 233 5.99 7.44 13.85
CA GLY A 233 5.30 6.17 13.99
C GLY A 233 4.90 5.86 15.43
N THR A 234 3.96 4.92 15.60
CA THR A 234 3.44 4.50 16.93
C THR A 234 4.11 3.23 17.46
N GLY A 235 5.24 2.86 16.86
CA GLY A 235 6.04 1.70 17.23
C GLY A 235 5.51 0.35 16.72
N SER A 236 6.39 -0.63 16.61
CA SER A 236 6.12 -1.99 16.16
C SER A 236 6.72 -3.00 17.16
N PRO A 237 6.10 -4.18 17.35
CA PRO A 237 6.62 -5.16 18.29
C PRO A 237 7.89 -5.86 17.82
N GLN A 238 8.70 -6.30 18.79
CA GLN A 238 9.91 -7.06 18.51
C GLN A 238 9.64 -8.31 17.68
N VAL A 239 10.53 -8.54 16.71
CA VAL A 239 10.58 -9.76 15.87
C VAL A 239 10.78 -11.04 16.69
N LYS A 240 11.12 -10.98 17.99
CA LYS A 240 11.24 -12.17 18.86
C LYS A 240 9.92 -12.54 19.58
N ASP A 241 8.98 -11.62 19.72
CA ASP A 241 7.68 -11.85 20.37
C ASP A 241 6.60 -12.33 19.36
N GLN A 242 7.01 -13.16 18.39
CA GLN A 242 6.19 -13.51 17.22
C GLN A 242 4.87 -14.17 17.60
N LYS A 243 3.79 -13.55 17.15
CA LYS A 243 2.41 -13.96 17.45
C LYS A 243 1.95 -15.12 16.55
N TYR A 244 2.52 -15.26 15.34
CA TYR A 244 1.95 -16.10 14.25
C TYR A 244 3.02 -16.75 13.35
N ASP A 245 2.68 -17.89 12.74
CA ASP A 245 3.50 -18.56 11.72
C ASP A 245 2.58 -19.21 10.66
N ALA A 246 3.10 -19.46 9.45
CA ALA A 246 2.27 -20.00 8.36
C ALA A 246 1.83 -21.44 8.61
N LYS A 247 2.58 -22.25 9.37
CA LYS A 247 2.20 -23.63 9.68
C LYS A 247 0.97 -23.66 10.59
N SER A 248 0.87 -22.74 11.55
CA SER A 248 -0.32 -22.56 12.37
C SER A 248 -1.46 -21.89 11.59
N ALA A 249 -1.16 -20.81 10.84
CA ALA A 249 -2.16 -20.05 10.08
C ALA A 249 -2.81 -20.85 8.93
N LYS A 250 -2.12 -21.87 8.38
CA LYS A 250 -2.65 -22.80 7.38
C LYS A 250 -3.97 -23.46 7.80
N LYS A 251 -4.17 -23.67 9.11
CA LYS A 251 -5.39 -24.29 9.66
C LYS A 251 -6.44 -23.27 10.08
N TRP A 252 -6.16 -21.97 9.94
CA TRP A 252 -7.07 -20.95 10.43
C TRP A 252 -8.24 -20.75 9.47
N GLY A 253 -9.44 -20.78 10.05
CA GLY A 253 -10.63 -20.22 9.43
C GLY A 253 -10.86 -18.79 9.88
N CYS A 254 -12.13 -18.38 9.82
CA CYS A 254 -12.56 -17.02 10.10
C CYS A 254 -12.11 -16.50 11.48
N PHE A 255 -12.21 -17.33 12.52
CA PHE A 255 -11.86 -16.90 13.88
C PHE A 255 -10.35 -16.67 14.09
N GLY A 256 -9.49 -17.46 13.42
CA GLY A 256 -8.04 -17.27 13.52
C GLY A 256 -7.59 -15.96 12.85
N TRP A 257 -8.21 -15.62 11.72
CA TRP A 257 -7.86 -14.42 10.96
C TRP A 257 -8.44 -13.12 11.53
N LEU A 258 -9.54 -13.17 12.27
CA LEU A 258 -10.28 -12.00 12.75
C LEU A 258 -9.46 -10.93 13.47
N ILE A 259 -8.73 -11.30 14.53
CA ILE A 259 -7.93 -10.34 15.30
C ILE A 259 -6.61 -10.03 14.56
N THR A 260 -6.15 -10.97 13.74
CA THR A 260 -4.86 -10.90 13.05
C THR A 260 -4.89 -9.99 11.82
N LEU A 261 -6.00 -9.94 11.09
CA LEU A 261 -6.09 -9.19 9.84
C LEU A 261 -5.97 -7.68 10.06
N ALA A 262 -6.61 -7.12 11.09
CA ALA A 262 -6.48 -5.70 11.40
C ALA A 262 -5.02 -5.31 11.70
N ASP A 263 -4.32 -6.12 12.52
CA ASP A 263 -2.90 -5.95 12.82
C ASP A 263 -2.04 -6.04 11.54
N VAL A 264 -2.33 -7.04 10.69
CA VAL A 264 -1.62 -7.31 9.43
C VAL A 264 -1.80 -6.17 8.43
N PHE A 265 -3.03 -5.72 8.16
CA PHE A 265 -3.28 -4.63 7.20
C PHE A 265 -2.75 -3.28 7.67
N SER A 266 -2.85 -2.98 8.97
CA SER A 266 -2.29 -1.74 9.52
C SER A 266 -0.77 -1.69 9.34
N ARG A 267 -0.08 -2.82 9.59
CA ARG A 267 1.36 -2.91 9.35
C ARG A 267 1.73 -2.88 7.89
N ALA A 268 1.02 -3.64 7.06
CA ALA A 268 1.24 -3.65 5.63
C ALA A 268 1.15 -2.22 5.06
N SER A 269 0.16 -1.44 5.48
CA SER A 269 0.01 -0.04 5.06
C SER A 269 1.17 0.84 5.53
N SER A 270 1.57 0.74 6.81
CA SER A 270 2.70 1.50 7.37
C SER A 270 4.03 1.16 6.68
N ASP A 271 4.33 -0.13 6.55
CA ASP A 271 5.57 -0.60 5.93
C ASP A 271 5.63 -0.21 4.46
N MET A 272 4.50 -0.28 3.73
CA MET A 272 4.43 0.16 2.33
C MET A 272 4.60 1.67 2.19
N ALA A 273 4.08 2.48 3.12
CA ALA A 273 4.33 3.92 3.12
C ALA A 273 5.83 4.22 3.35
N ASP A 274 6.46 3.57 4.33
CA ASP A 274 7.90 3.69 4.57
C ASP A 274 8.75 3.16 3.41
N TYR A 275 8.21 2.17 2.68
CA TYR A 275 8.82 1.63 1.46
C TYR A 275 8.77 2.64 0.30
N HIS A 276 7.67 3.37 0.11
CA HIS A 276 7.46 4.28 -1.02
C HIS A 276 7.98 5.71 -0.79
N ASN A 277 7.85 6.25 0.43
CA ASN A 277 8.16 7.65 0.74
C ASN A 277 9.57 8.08 0.33
N PRO A 278 10.64 7.29 0.56
CA PRO A 278 11.98 7.66 0.12
C PRO A 278 12.08 7.87 -1.39
N THR A 279 11.39 7.04 -2.18
CA THR A 279 11.40 7.12 -3.64
C THR A 279 10.63 8.33 -4.14
N VAL A 280 9.48 8.63 -3.54
CA VAL A 280 8.71 9.84 -3.87
C VAL A 280 9.49 11.09 -3.51
N LEU A 281 10.08 11.16 -2.31
CA LEU A 281 10.88 12.30 -1.88
C LEU A 281 12.17 12.44 -2.68
N GLN A 282 12.73 11.34 -3.17
CA GLN A 282 13.85 11.38 -4.08
C GLN A 282 13.47 11.90 -5.47
N ALA A 283 12.32 11.49 -6.01
CA ALA A 283 11.78 12.07 -7.23
C ALA A 283 11.57 13.58 -7.10
N LEU A 284 11.25 14.06 -5.89
CA LEU A 284 11.12 15.46 -5.53
C LEU A 284 12.43 16.12 -5.02
N HIS A 285 13.60 15.48 -5.21
CA HIS A 285 14.91 15.99 -4.78
C HIS A 285 15.02 16.38 -3.28
N SER A 286 14.22 15.74 -2.42
CA SER A 286 14.03 16.09 -1.00
C SER A 286 14.36 14.93 -0.04
N GLN A 287 15.05 13.89 -0.50
CA GLN A 287 15.34 12.68 0.30
C GLN A 287 16.15 12.98 1.59
N GLU A 288 17.09 13.93 1.55
CA GLU A 288 17.90 14.30 2.72
C GLU A 288 17.09 15.02 3.82
N ASN A 289 15.87 15.44 3.50
CA ASN A 289 14.97 16.18 4.40
C ASN A 289 13.81 15.32 4.93
N TYR A 290 13.94 13.98 4.89
CA TYR A 290 12.98 13.05 5.49
C TYR A 290 13.51 12.48 6.80
N LEU A 291 12.78 12.72 7.90
CA LEU A 291 13.07 12.14 9.21
C LEU A 291 11.90 11.26 9.66
N ARG A 292 12.14 9.94 9.77
CA ARG A 292 11.20 8.98 10.35
C ARG A 292 11.66 8.59 11.76
N ILE A 293 10.78 8.75 12.75
CA ILE A 293 11.01 8.29 14.13
C ILE A 293 10.02 7.17 14.43
N GLN A 294 10.55 5.97 14.70
CA GLN A 294 9.79 4.74 14.90
C GLN A 294 10.56 3.82 15.87
N ASP A 295 9.86 3.17 16.80
CA ASP A 295 10.42 2.10 17.63
C ASP A 295 10.02 0.73 17.07
N ASP A 296 10.95 -0.21 16.89
CA ASP A 296 10.62 -1.56 16.42
C ASP A 296 10.79 -2.63 17.51
N THR A 297 10.66 -2.19 18.77
CA THR A 297 11.00 -2.99 19.94
C THR A 297 9.92 -3.08 21.00
N LEU A 298 8.66 -2.80 20.65
CA LEU A 298 7.54 -2.89 21.59
C LEU A 298 7.38 -4.32 22.10
N THR A 299 7.08 -4.44 23.40
CA THR A 299 6.72 -5.73 24.01
C THR A 299 5.29 -6.11 23.63
N ARG A 300 4.90 -7.35 23.96
CA ARG A 300 3.56 -7.86 23.66
C ARG A 300 2.40 -6.97 24.14
N GLU A 301 2.44 -6.44 25.36
CA GLU A 301 1.36 -5.58 25.88
C GLU A 301 1.37 -4.19 25.23
N MET A 302 2.56 -3.60 25.05
CA MET A 302 2.74 -2.30 24.38
C MET A 302 2.29 -2.32 22.92
N SER A 303 2.37 -3.48 22.26
CA SER A 303 1.95 -3.63 20.87
C SER A 303 0.44 -3.61 20.66
N SER A 304 -0.35 -3.77 21.73
CA SER A 304 -1.80 -3.65 21.66
C SER A 304 -2.21 -2.18 21.52
N VAL A 305 -3.22 -1.95 20.67
CA VAL A 305 -3.81 -0.62 20.45
C VAL A 305 -4.83 -0.21 21.52
N ASP A 306 -5.20 -1.11 22.44
CA ASP A 306 -6.35 -0.97 23.34
C ASP A 306 -6.15 -1.48 24.78
N VAL A 307 -4.95 -1.96 25.15
CA VAL A 307 -4.61 -2.35 26.53
C VAL A 307 -4.22 -1.10 27.33
N ALA A 308 -5.22 -0.37 27.81
CA ALA A 308 -5.05 0.89 28.55
C ALA A 308 -4.86 0.67 30.08
N THR A 309 -3.97 -0.23 30.48
CA THR A 309 -3.56 -0.36 31.89
C THR A 309 -2.57 0.74 32.26
N LYS A 310 -2.55 1.18 33.52
CA LYS A 310 -1.66 2.24 33.97
C LYS A 310 -0.20 1.91 33.66
N GLU A 311 0.21 0.68 33.93
CA GLU A 311 1.57 0.19 33.68
C GLU A 311 1.93 0.25 32.19
N ASN A 312 1.03 -0.18 31.30
CA ASN A 312 1.29 -0.20 29.86
C ASN A 312 1.35 1.22 29.27
N LEU A 313 0.52 2.14 29.77
CA LEU A 313 0.57 3.54 29.35
C LEU A 313 1.87 4.22 29.79
N GLU A 314 2.33 3.99 31.03
CA GLU A 314 3.63 4.47 31.50
C GLU A 314 4.80 3.87 30.70
N ASP A 315 4.69 2.60 30.33
CA ASP A 315 5.64 1.92 29.46
C ASP A 315 5.74 2.56 28.06
N LEU A 316 4.60 2.91 27.45
CA LEU A 316 4.57 3.61 26.16
C LEU A 316 5.22 5.01 26.26
N VAL A 317 5.03 5.72 27.38
CA VAL A 317 5.73 6.98 27.65
C VAL A 317 7.25 6.75 27.74
N ARG A 318 7.69 5.72 28.47
CA ARG A 318 9.11 5.34 28.56
C ARG A 318 9.71 5.02 27.18
N VAL A 319 8.95 4.39 26.29
CA VAL A 319 9.39 4.14 24.90
C VAL A 319 9.63 5.45 24.15
N GLY A 320 8.69 6.41 24.22
CA GLY A 320 8.85 7.73 23.62
C GLY A 320 10.09 8.47 24.14
N GLU A 321 10.29 8.48 25.46
CA GLU A 321 11.48 9.07 26.08
C GLU A 321 12.78 8.37 25.67
N LYS A 322 12.74 7.04 25.54
CA LYS A 322 13.88 6.25 25.08
C LYS A 322 14.23 6.57 23.64
N LEU A 323 13.25 6.77 22.74
CA LEU A 323 13.49 7.17 21.36
C LEU A 323 14.21 8.52 21.28
N LEU A 324 13.86 9.48 22.14
CA LEU A 324 14.55 10.76 22.24
C LEU A 324 16.01 10.62 22.71
N LYS A 325 16.28 9.67 23.62
CA LYS A 325 17.64 9.40 24.15
C LYS A 325 18.49 8.52 23.23
N LYS A 326 17.89 7.76 22.33
CA LYS A 326 18.56 6.84 21.41
C LYS A 326 19.20 7.63 20.26
N ALA A 327 20.27 8.35 20.57
CA ALA A 327 21.20 9.04 19.64
C ALA A 327 20.65 9.23 18.21
N VAL A 328 19.66 10.10 18.05
CA VAL A 328 19.19 10.54 16.72
C VAL A 328 20.18 11.58 16.20
N PHE A 329 21.33 11.11 15.75
CA PHE A 329 22.20 11.83 14.82
C PHE A 329 22.89 10.83 13.90
N LYS A 330 22.10 10.16 13.06
CA LYS A 330 22.59 9.77 11.73
C LYS A 330 22.25 10.93 10.80
N ARG A 331 23.09 11.98 10.85
CA ARG A 331 23.12 13.00 9.81
C ARG A 331 23.39 12.25 8.50
N SER A 332 22.49 12.34 7.50
CA SER A 332 22.80 11.96 6.11
C SER A 332 23.76 13.00 5.54
N LEU A 333 24.97 13.04 6.10
CA LEU A 333 26.08 13.83 5.63
C LEU A 333 27.27 12.89 5.65
N ASN A 334 27.52 12.24 4.51
CA ASN A 334 28.88 12.02 4.06
C ASN A 334 28.93 11.86 2.55
N ARG A 335 29.61 12.83 1.94
CA ARG A 335 30.17 12.80 0.60
C ARG A 335 30.94 11.51 0.39
N GLY A 336 30.61 10.77 -0.66
CA GLY A 336 31.48 9.74 -1.23
C GLY A 336 31.64 8.47 -0.38
N ALA A 337 31.40 7.33 -1.03
CA ALA A 337 31.80 5.99 -0.60
C ALA A 337 31.06 5.33 0.60
N VAL A 338 30.22 4.35 0.22
CA VAL A 338 30.15 2.97 0.77
C VAL A 338 29.41 2.72 2.12
N ASN A 339 28.53 1.71 2.05
CA ASN A 339 27.84 0.95 3.10
C ASN A 339 26.60 1.55 3.81
N HIS A 340 25.42 1.38 3.19
CA HIS A 340 24.13 1.41 3.90
C HIS A 340 23.91 0.11 4.69
N ALA A 341 24.38 0.10 5.94
CA ALA A 341 24.07 -0.92 6.92
C ALA A 341 22.60 -0.83 7.39
N LEU A 342 21.80 -1.81 6.99
CA LEU A 342 20.65 -2.30 7.76
C LEU A 342 21.21 -3.00 9.00
N VAL A 343 21.23 -2.33 10.16
CA VAL A 343 21.77 -2.94 11.39
C VAL A 343 20.67 -3.75 12.08
N LYS A 344 20.81 -5.09 12.00
CA LYS A 344 20.31 -6.01 13.02
C LYS A 344 21.46 -6.49 13.92
N GLN A 345 21.11 -6.67 15.20
CA GLN A 345 21.72 -7.49 16.27
C GLN A 345 22.78 -6.86 17.19
N PRO A 346 22.72 -7.15 18.52
CA PRO A 346 23.88 -7.10 19.39
C PRO A 346 24.59 -8.46 19.38
N TRP A 347 25.82 -8.51 18.88
CA TRP A 347 26.82 -9.49 19.29
C TRP A 347 28.11 -8.73 19.59
N PHE A 348 28.72 -9.09 20.71
CA PHE A 348 29.78 -8.37 21.42
C PHE A 348 31.17 -8.81 20.93
N ILE A 349 32.13 -7.87 20.98
CA ILE A 349 33.61 -8.00 21.17
C ILE A 349 34.54 -7.56 20.01
N HIS A 350 35.23 -6.45 20.33
CA HIS A 350 36.57 -5.93 19.98
C HIS A 350 36.91 -5.41 18.58
N GLN A 351 37.04 -4.08 18.54
CA GLN A 351 37.88 -3.30 17.63
C GLN A 351 39.36 -3.44 18.01
N THR A 352 40.21 -3.54 16.98
CA THR A 352 41.43 -2.73 16.89
C THR A 352 41.77 -2.48 15.42
N CYS A 353 41.96 -1.21 15.08
CA CYS A 353 42.31 -0.72 13.76
C CYS A 353 43.76 -1.09 13.40
N PHE A 354 44.03 -1.41 12.13
CA PHE A 354 45.30 -1.07 11.49
C PHE A 354 45.10 -0.78 9.99
N LEU A 355 45.57 0.40 9.58
CA LEU A 355 45.71 0.87 8.21
C LEU A 355 46.88 0.15 7.52
N VAL A 356 46.64 -0.48 6.36
CA VAL A 356 47.68 -0.72 5.34
C VAL A 356 47.02 -0.65 3.96
N SER A 357 47.44 0.31 3.14
CA SER A 357 47.27 0.30 1.69
C SER A 357 47.97 -0.93 1.12
N LEU A 358 47.22 -1.85 0.51
CA LEU A 358 47.79 -2.90 -0.32
C LEU A 358 47.01 -3.00 -1.64
N ASP A 359 47.82 -2.87 -2.69
CA ASP A 359 47.58 -2.99 -4.11
C ASP A 359 46.73 -4.23 -4.44
N LEU A 360 45.51 -4.03 -4.96
CA LEU A 360 44.62 -5.12 -5.40
C LEU A 360 45.02 -5.57 -6.80
N LYS A 361 46.07 -6.39 -6.89
CA LYS A 361 46.20 -7.40 -7.94
C LYS A 361 45.90 -8.77 -7.31
N ASP A 362 45.02 -9.53 -7.97
CA ASP A 362 44.51 -10.85 -7.58
C ASP A 362 43.46 -10.93 -6.47
N THR A 363 42.19 -10.67 -6.83
CA THR A 363 41.07 -11.48 -6.32
C THR A 363 40.19 -11.91 -7.49
N LYS A 364 40.33 -13.17 -7.89
CA LYS A 364 39.44 -13.84 -8.85
C LYS A 364 38.04 -13.99 -8.24
N SER A 365 37.05 -13.48 -8.97
CA SER A 365 35.66 -13.95 -9.12
C SER A 365 34.89 -14.36 -7.84
N THR A 366 34.08 -13.44 -7.32
CA THR A 366 32.75 -13.74 -6.74
C THR A 366 31.61 -13.18 -7.61
N SER A 367 31.93 -12.72 -8.82
CA SER A 367 31.01 -12.11 -9.79
C SER A 367 30.29 -13.11 -10.69
N GLU A 368 30.58 -14.41 -10.59
CA GLU A 368 30.00 -15.44 -11.48
C GLU A 368 28.65 -16.02 -11.01
N VAL A 369 28.11 -15.62 -9.85
CA VAL A 369 26.96 -16.34 -9.27
C VAL A 369 25.58 -15.90 -9.80
N PHE A 370 25.45 -14.73 -10.46
CA PHE A 370 24.21 -14.34 -11.13
C PHE A 370 24.50 -13.45 -12.37
N GLN A 371 24.69 -14.07 -13.54
CA GLN A 371 24.59 -13.34 -14.81
C GLN A 371 23.11 -13.03 -15.09
N LEU A 372 22.56 -12.00 -14.44
CA LEU A 372 21.33 -11.38 -14.91
C LEU A 372 21.63 -10.80 -16.30
N GLN A 373 20.85 -11.18 -17.33
CA GLN A 373 21.00 -10.62 -18.67
C GLN A 373 21.09 -9.09 -18.58
N HIS A 374 22.19 -8.53 -19.09
CA HIS A 374 22.41 -7.10 -19.15
C HIS A 374 21.40 -6.48 -20.13
N GLN A 375 20.21 -6.14 -19.66
CA GLN A 375 19.22 -5.42 -20.46
C GLN A 375 19.78 -4.02 -20.78
N SER A 376 20.03 -3.75 -22.06
CA SER A 376 20.22 -2.40 -22.55
C SER A 376 18.87 -1.68 -22.51
N TYR A 377 18.75 -0.67 -21.65
CA TYR A 377 17.58 0.20 -21.69
C TYR A 377 17.67 1.09 -22.94
N GLY A 378 16.55 1.27 -23.64
CA GLY A 378 16.47 2.29 -24.67
C GLY A 378 16.13 3.65 -24.06
N LYS A 379 15.35 4.48 -24.75
CA LYS A 379 14.96 5.80 -24.24
C LYS A 379 13.95 5.73 -23.10
N LEU A 380 13.16 4.66 -23.03
CA LEU A 380 12.08 4.47 -22.07
C LEU A 380 12.29 3.20 -21.24
N ILE A 381 11.77 3.24 -20.01
CA ILE A 381 11.63 2.09 -19.13
C ILE A 381 10.17 1.66 -19.11
N THR A 382 9.94 0.43 -19.51
CA THR A 382 8.63 -0.15 -19.80
C THR A 382 8.18 -1.03 -18.66
N VAL A 383 7.02 -0.72 -18.08
CA VAL A 383 6.47 -1.38 -16.89
C VAL A 383 5.09 -1.93 -17.22
N LEU A 384 4.91 -3.24 -17.04
CA LEU A 384 3.59 -3.86 -17.02
C LEU A 384 3.22 -4.18 -15.56
N SER A 385 2.04 -3.77 -15.11
CA SER A 385 1.53 -4.07 -13.78
C SER A 385 0.14 -4.69 -13.85
N ILE A 386 -0.09 -5.79 -13.12
CA ILE A 386 -1.34 -6.55 -13.13
C ILE A 386 -1.85 -6.70 -11.70
N ASP A 387 -3.07 -6.22 -11.45
CA ASP A 387 -3.71 -6.28 -10.13
C ASP A 387 -4.09 -7.70 -9.70
N GLY A 388 -4.24 -7.89 -8.39
CA GLY A 388 -4.87 -9.08 -7.81
C GLY A 388 -6.39 -9.07 -7.93
N GLY A 389 -7.00 -10.26 -8.12
CA GLY A 389 -8.46 -10.36 -8.25
C GLY A 389 -9.07 -11.76 -8.37
N GLY A 390 -8.31 -12.84 -8.11
CA GLY A 390 -8.78 -14.21 -8.26
C GLY A 390 -9.23 -14.54 -9.69
N ILE A 391 -10.41 -15.13 -9.86
CA ILE A 391 -10.94 -15.49 -11.20
C ILE A 391 -11.08 -14.31 -12.16
N ARG A 392 -11.10 -13.08 -11.64
CA ARG A 392 -11.20 -11.85 -12.42
C ARG A 392 -9.94 -11.53 -13.21
N GLY A 393 -8.85 -12.30 -13.03
CA GLY A 393 -7.69 -12.30 -13.93
C GLY A 393 -8.01 -12.57 -15.40
N LEU A 394 -9.20 -13.11 -15.70
CA LEU A 394 -9.72 -13.19 -17.06
C LEU A 394 -9.81 -11.82 -17.76
N ILE A 395 -10.14 -10.75 -17.03
CA ILE A 395 -10.26 -9.40 -17.59
C ILE A 395 -8.90 -8.92 -18.13
N PRO A 396 -7.82 -8.81 -17.33
CA PRO A 396 -6.52 -8.44 -17.85
C PRO A 396 -5.97 -9.48 -18.84
N GLY A 397 -6.30 -10.77 -18.71
CA GLY A 397 -5.93 -11.79 -19.69
C GLY A 397 -6.42 -11.49 -21.11
N VAL A 398 -7.66 -11.03 -21.26
CA VAL A 398 -8.21 -10.60 -22.57
C VAL A 398 -7.46 -9.38 -23.12
N ILE A 399 -7.16 -8.40 -22.25
CA ILE A 399 -6.43 -7.19 -22.64
C ILE A 399 -4.99 -7.51 -23.09
N LEU A 400 -4.30 -8.38 -22.37
CA LEU A 400 -2.94 -8.81 -22.69
C LEU A 400 -2.89 -9.59 -24.00
N ALA A 401 -3.86 -10.50 -24.24
CA ALA A 401 -3.97 -11.21 -25.50
C ALA A 401 -4.15 -10.26 -26.69
N PHE A 402 -4.95 -9.21 -26.53
CA PHE A 402 -5.11 -8.18 -27.55
C PHE A 402 -3.79 -7.42 -27.83
N LEU A 403 -3.09 -6.99 -26.78
CA LEU A 403 -1.82 -6.27 -26.90
C LEU A 403 -0.75 -7.12 -27.57
N GLU A 404 -0.56 -8.37 -27.11
CA GLU A 404 0.43 -9.29 -27.67
C GLU A 404 0.13 -9.59 -29.14
N SER A 405 -1.13 -9.78 -29.52
CA SER A 405 -1.50 -9.99 -30.93
C SER A 405 -1.14 -8.81 -31.84
N HIS A 406 -1.15 -7.58 -31.31
CA HIS A 406 -0.74 -6.40 -32.08
C HIS A 406 0.77 -6.28 -32.18
N LEU A 407 1.50 -6.63 -31.12
CA LEU A 407 2.96 -6.73 -31.17
C LEU A 407 3.39 -7.81 -32.19
N GLN A 408 2.69 -8.95 -32.22
CA GLN A 408 2.94 -10.01 -33.20
C GLN A 408 2.71 -9.57 -34.64
N LYS A 409 1.70 -8.74 -34.90
CA LYS A 409 1.48 -8.13 -36.23
C LYS A 409 2.62 -7.17 -36.61
N LEU A 410 3.25 -6.51 -35.65
CA LEU A 410 4.29 -5.51 -35.89
C LEU A 410 5.69 -6.12 -36.05
N ASP A 411 6.00 -7.17 -35.26
CA ASP A 411 7.36 -7.70 -35.12
C ASP A 411 7.47 -9.22 -35.35
N GLY A 412 6.37 -9.92 -35.67
CA GLY A 412 6.34 -11.34 -36.01
C GLY A 412 5.65 -12.23 -34.98
N GLU A 413 5.23 -13.44 -35.38
CA GLU A 413 4.43 -14.37 -34.56
C GLU A 413 5.12 -14.83 -33.27
N GLU A 414 6.46 -14.78 -33.24
CA GLU A 414 7.27 -15.13 -32.07
C GLU A 414 7.31 -14.04 -31.00
N ALA A 415 6.82 -12.82 -31.28
CA ALA A 415 6.81 -11.74 -30.32
C ALA A 415 6.00 -12.10 -29.05
N ARG A 416 6.58 -11.83 -27.89
CA ARG A 416 5.94 -12.04 -26.57
C ARG A 416 6.08 -10.82 -25.69
N LEU A 417 5.14 -10.62 -24.77
CA LEU A 417 5.14 -9.45 -23.88
C LEU A 417 6.45 -9.27 -23.09
N ALA A 418 7.11 -10.36 -22.67
CA ALA A 418 8.39 -10.31 -21.98
C ALA A 418 9.53 -9.68 -22.80
N ASP A 419 9.43 -9.64 -24.13
CA ASP A 419 10.43 -9.03 -25.02
C ASP A 419 10.35 -7.50 -25.02
N TYR A 420 9.23 -6.94 -24.57
CA TYR A 420 8.93 -5.50 -24.67
C TYR A 420 8.90 -4.79 -23.33
N PHE A 421 8.65 -5.52 -22.24
CA PHE A 421 8.57 -4.96 -20.89
C PHE A 421 9.84 -5.25 -20.09
N ASP A 422 10.50 -4.20 -19.61
CA ASP A 422 11.68 -4.28 -18.74
C ASP A 422 11.36 -4.89 -17.38
N VAL A 423 10.12 -4.64 -16.92
CA VAL A 423 9.60 -5.21 -15.69
C VAL A 423 8.13 -5.58 -15.83
N ILE A 424 7.79 -6.79 -15.36
CA ILE A 424 6.41 -7.26 -15.22
C ILE A 424 6.11 -7.49 -13.74
N ALA A 425 5.16 -6.74 -13.21
CA ALA A 425 4.75 -6.77 -11.81
C ALA A 425 3.34 -7.32 -11.66
N GLY A 426 3.11 -8.14 -10.64
CA GLY A 426 1.82 -8.77 -10.45
C GLY A 426 1.56 -9.21 -9.02
N THR A 427 0.33 -9.00 -8.54
CA THR A 427 -0.10 -9.41 -7.20
C THR A 427 -1.15 -10.52 -7.31
N SER A 428 -1.06 -11.57 -6.47
CA SER A 428 -2.04 -12.67 -6.47
C SER A 428 -2.16 -13.31 -7.85
N THR A 429 -3.36 -13.38 -8.41
CA THR A 429 -3.60 -13.77 -9.81
C THR A 429 -2.75 -12.96 -10.80
N GLY A 430 -2.54 -11.65 -10.60
CA GLY A 430 -1.60 -10.89 -11.41
C GLY A 430 -0.17 -11.43 -11.33
N GLY A 431 0.26 -11.91 -10.17
CA GLY A 431 1.55 -12.58 -9.98
C GLY A 431 1.63 -13.95 -10.65
N LEU A 432 0.51 -14.68 -10.71
CA LEU A 432 0.41 -15.91 -11.51
C LEU A 432 0.60 -15.60 -13.00
N VAL A 433 -0.10 -14.58 -13.51
CA VAL A 433 0.03 -14.14 -14.90
C VAL A 433 1.45 -13.66 -15.19
N THR A 434 2.08 -12.91 -14.28
CA THR A 434 3.49 -12.54 -14.39
C THR A 434 4.36 -13.78 -14.57
N ALA A 435 4.24 -14.79 -13.70
CA ALA A 435 5.02 -16.02 -13.83
C ALA A 435 4.75 -16.78 -15.14
N MET A 436 3.49 -16.81 -15.61
CA MET A 436 3.13 -17.42 -16.90
C MET A 436 3.83 -16.73 -18.08
N LEU A 437 3.95 -15.39 -18.04
CA LEU A 437 4.55 -14.59 -19.10
C LEU A 437 6.08 -14.51 -19.04
N THR A 438 6.71 -14.90 -17.92
CA THR A 438 8.16 -14.70 -17.72
C THR A 438 8.94 -15.97 -17.38
N ALA A 439 8.29 -17.06 -17.00
CA ALA A 439 8.97 -18.32 -16.80
C ALA A 439 9.47 -18.86 -18.17
N PRO A 440 10.75 -19.24 -18.29
CA PRO A 440 11.26 -19.81 -19.53
C PRO A 440 10.75 -21.24 -19.74
N ASN A 441 10.47 -21.59 -20.99
CA ASN A 441 10.38 -22.95 -21.49
C ASN A 441 11.77 -23.46 -21.94
N ASP A 442 11.83 -24.66 -22.52
CA ASP A 442 13.08 -25.28 -22.98
C ASP A 442 13.81 -24.48 -24.07
N ASP A 443 13.07 -23.67 -24.86
CA ASP A 443 13.61 -22.78 -25.90
C ASP A 443 13.97 -21.39 -25.37
N ASN A 444 13.96 -21.20 -24.05
CA ASN A 444 14.17 -19.91 -23.38
C ASN A 444 13.19 -18.82 -23.87
N ARG A 445 11.95 -19.21 -24.16
CA ARG A 445 10.80 -18.35 -24.47
C ARG A 445 9.75 -18.44 -23.36
N PRO A 446 8.83 -17.46 -23.22
CA PRO A 446 7.77 -17.53 -22.23
C PRO A 446 6.97 -18.83 -22.31
N LEU A 447 6.67 -19.42 -21.15
CA LEU A 447 5.92 -20.67 -21.05
C LEU A 447 4.49 -20.58 -21.62
N PHE A 448 3.91 -19.38 -21.62
CA PHE A 448 2.56 -19.12 -22.13
C PHE A 448 2.54 -17.92 -23.08
N ASP A 449 1.74 -18.02 -24.13
CA ASP A 449 1.27 -16.84 -24.87
C ASP A 449 0.20 -16.12 -24.02
N ALA A 450 0.04 -14.82 -24.22
CA ALA A 450 -0.98 -14.04 -23.53
C ALA A 450 -2.41 -14.53 -23.86
N LYS A 451 -2.63 -15.09 -25.06
CA LYS A 451 -3.92 -15.68 -25.46
C LYS A 451 -4.30 -16.92 -24.62
N ASP A 452 -3.30 -17.65 -24.11
CA ASP A 452 -3.50 -18.90 -23.37
C ASP A 452 -3.98 -18.65 -21.94
N ILE A 453 -3.76 -17.43 -21.41
CA ILE A 453 -4.20 -17.03 -20.07
C ILE A 453 -5.71 -17.23 -19.93
N LYS A 454 -6.49 -16.79 -20.92
CA LYS A 454 -7.96 -16.93 -20.89
C LYS A 454 -8.36 -18.40 -20.72
N ASP A 455 -7.83 -19.27 -21.56
CA ASP A 455 -8.20 -20.69 -21.58
C ASP A 455 -7.71 -21.42 -20.34
N PHE A 456 -6.54 -21.04 -19.82
CA PHE A 456 -6.04 -21.50 -18.53
C PHE A 456 -7.03 -21.22 -17.40
N TYR A 457 -7.51 -19.98 -17.27
CA TYR A 457 -8.47 -19.61 -16.22
C TYR A 457 -9.82 -20.31 -16.41
N LEU A 458 -10.34 -20.38 -17.65
CA LEU A 458 -11.59 -21.09 -17.94
C LEU A 458 -11.53 -22.57 -17.54
N HIS A 459 -10.38 -23.22 -17.76
CA HIS A 459 -10.20 -24.64 -17.47
C HIS A 459 -9.90 -24.93 -15.98
N HIS A 460 -9.04 -24.11 -15.35
CA HIS A 460 -8.49 -24.40 -14.03
C HIS A 460 -9.26 -23.74 -12.88
N CYS A 461 -9.89 -22.57 -13.07
CA CYS A 461 -10.63 -21.90 -11.98
C CYS A 461 -11.74 -22.76 -11.35
N PRO A 462 -12.55 -23.53 -12.11
CA PRO A 462 -13.55 -24.42 -11.52
C PRO A 462 -12.96 -25.53 -10.63
N LYS A 463 -11.68 -25.86 -10.82
CA LYS A 463 -10.94 -26.87 -10.03
C LYS A 463 -10.17 -26.25 -8.86
N ILE A 464 -9.70 -25.01 -9.02
CA ILE A 464 -9.09 -24.21 -7.95
C ILE A 464 -10.16 -23.78 -6.93
N PHE A 465 -11.33 -23.37 -7.42
CA PHE A 465 -12.47 -22.92 -6.63
C PHE A 465 -13.70 -23.83 -6.84
N PRO A 466 -13.63 -25.11 -6.44
CA PRO A 466 -14.69 -26.06 -6.69
C PRO A 466 -15.98 -25.66 -5.98
N ARG A 467 -17.11 -25.75 -6.69
CA ARG A 467 -18.42 -25.49 -6.13
C ARG A 467 -18.86 -26.69 -5.29
N GLU A 468 -19.09 -26.50 -4.00
CA GLU A 468 -19.71 -27.53 -3.17
C GLU A 468 -21.15 -27.79 -3.64
N ARG A 469 -21.53 -29.07 -3.80
CA ARG A 469 -22.89 -29.47 -4.20
C ARG A 469 -23.92 -28.92 -3.20
N ARG A 470 -25.01 -28.33 -3.71
CA ARG A 470 -26.11 -27.74 -2.91
C ARG A 470 -26.90 -28.85 -2.18
N ASN A 471 -26.42 -29.31 -1.03
CA ASN A 471 -27.25 -30.08 -0.09
C ASN A 471 -27.85 -29.15 0.97
N PRO A 472 -29.15 -29.23 1.32
CA PRO A 472 -29.78 -28.33 2.30
C PRO A 472 -29.16 -28.41 3.70
N ILE A 473 -28.62 -29.58 4.09
CA ILE A 473 -27.87 -29.80 5.34
C ILE A 473 -26.52 -29.04 5.36
N SER A 474 -26.04 -28.56 4.20
CA SER A 474 -24.71 -27.93 4.06
C SER A 474 -24.61 -26.49 4.55
N ARG A 475 -25.70 -25.75 4.81
CA ARG A 475 -25.59 -24.33 5.20
C ARG A 475 -24.92 -24.14 6.57
N ALA A 476 -25.34 -24.92 7.56
CA ALA A 476 -24.71 -24.91 8.89
C ALA A 476 -23.29 -25.49 8.82
N ALA A 477 -23.10 -26.65 8.18
CA ALA A 477 -21.79 -27.27 7.99
C ALA A 477 -20.78 -26.35 7.25
N ARG A 478 -21.24 -25.55 6.29
CA ARG A 478 -20.44 -24.56 5.55
C ARG A 478 -20.04 -23.38 6.43
N MET A 479 -20.97 -22.91 7.26
CA MET A 479 -20.67 -21.88 8.26
C MET A 479 -19.60 -22.44 9.21
N PHE A 480 -19.81 -23.62 9.78
CA PHE A 480 -18.83 -24.32 10.63
C PHE A 480 -17.47 -24.56 9.94
N LYS A 481 -17.43 -25.01 8.68
CA LYS A 481 -16.17 -25.23 7.95
C LYS A 481 -15.38 -23.93 7.74
N CYS A 482 -16.06 -22.83 7.41
CA CYS A 482 -15.44 -21.52 7.28
C CYS A 482 -14.92 -20.97 8.62
N LEU A 483 -15.46 -21.42 9.75
CA LEU A 483 -14.95 -21.07 11.09
C LEU A 483 -13.61 -21.76 11.42
N PHE A 484 -13.40 -22.99 10.94
CA PHE A 484 -12.30 -23.87 11.37
C PHE A 484 -11.26 -24.18 10.27
N GLY A 485 -11.27 -23.47 9.14
CA GLY A 485 -10.24 -23.57 8.10
C GLY A 485 -10.49 -22.63 6.91
N PRO A 486 -9.54 -22.55 5.95
CA PRO A 486 -9.75 -21.80 4.72
C PRO A 486 -10.88 -22.41 3.87
N LYS A 487 -11.52 -21.59 3.04
CA LYS A 487 -12.62 -22.01 2.16
C LYS A 487 -12.19 -23.11 1.18
N TYR A 488 -10.96 -23.03 0.70
CA TYR A 488 -10.34 -23.97 -0.24
C TYR A 488 -9.05 -24.52 0.35
N ASP A 489 -8.72 -25.79 0.06
CA ASP A 489 -7.53 -26.44 0.60
C ASP A 489 -6.22 -26.06 -0.11
N GLY A 490 -6.33 -25.41 -1.27
CA GLY A 490 -5.22 -24.97 -2.11
C GLY A 490 -4.42 -26.09 -2.77
N LYS A 491 -4.76 -27.37 -2.57
CA LYS A 491 -3.95 -28.50 -3.05
C LYS A 491 -3.87 -28.53 -4.57
N TYR A 492 -5.00 -28.33 -5.25
CA TYR A 492 -5.05 -28.31 -6.71
C TYR A 492 -4.17 -27.18 -7.28
N LEU A 493 -4.26 -25.97 -6.71
CA LEU A 493 -3.43 -24.83 -7.12
C LEU A 493 -1.94 -25.12 -6.91
N GLN A 494 -1.56 -25.68 -5.76
CA GLN A 494 -0.15 -26.02 -5.48
C GLN A 494 0.39 -27.08 -6.44
N SER A 495 -0.38 -28.15 -6.70
CA SER A 495 0.00 -29.18 -7.67
C SER A 495 0.12 -28.61 -9.08
N LEU A 496 -0.84 -27.79 -9.51
CA LEU A 496 -0.84 -27.16 -10.83
C LEU A 496 0.38 -26.24 -11.02
N LEU A 497 0.70 -25.41 -10.03
CA LEU A 497 1.84 -24.49 -10.12
C LEU A 497 3.18 -25.23 -10.13
N LYS A 498 3.30 -26.32 -9.38
CA LYS A 498 4.49 -27.19 -9.43
C LYS A 498 4.61 -27.94 -10.76
N GLU A 499 3.49 -28.39 -11.32
CA GLU A 499 3.46 -29.04 -12.63
C GLU A 499 3.90 -28.07 -13.73
N LYS A 500 3.39 -26.83 -13.73
CA LYS A 500 3.66 -25.86 -14.79
C LYS A 500 5.01 -25.15 -14.66
N LEU A 501 5.41 -24.78 -13.45
CA LEU A 501 6.62 -23.97 -13.24
C LEU A 501 7.85 -24.83 -12.87
N GLY A 502 7.66 -26.13 -12.62
CA GLY A 502 8.75 -27.04 -12.26
C GLY A 502 9.63 -26.50 -11.14
N ASP A 503 10.95 -26.61 -11.35
CA ASP A 503 11.97 -26.11 -10.44
C ASP A 503 12.44 -24.68 -10.77
N THR A 504 11.76 -23.98 -11.70
CA THR A 504 12.15 -22.64 -12.13
C THR A 504 12.14 -21.67 -10.95
N LYS A 505 13.25 -20.93 -10.80
CA LYS A 505 13.49 -19.95 -9.75
C LYS A 505 13.38 -18.51 -10.23
N LEU A 506 13.32 -17.59 -9.28
CA LEU A 506 13.21 -16.16 -9.51
C LEU A 506 14.30 -15.60 -10.44
N HIS A 507 15.56 -16.04 -10.32
CA HIS A 507 16.64 -15.54 -11.17
C HIS A 507 16.53 -15.98 -12.64
N GLN A 508 15.74 -17.01 -12.94
CA GLN A 508 15.63 -17.59 -14.28
C GLN A 508 14.54 -16.91 -15.13
N THR A 509 13.84 -15.91 -14.59
CA THR A 509 12.79 -15.22 -15.35
C THR A 509 13.36 -14.43 -16.51
N LEU A 510 12.66 -14.45 -17.65
CA LEU A 510 13.09 -13.85 -18.92
C LEU A 510 13.20 -12.32 -18.90
N THR A 511 12.50 -11.68 -17.98
CA THR A 511 12.61 -10.24 -17.71
C THR A 511 12.53 -9.99 -16.22
N ASN A 512 12.70 -8.74 -15.78
CA ASN A 512 12.59 -8.44 -14.36
C ASN A 512 11.14 -8.62 -13.91
N ILE A 513 10.97 -9.20 -12.72
CA ILE A 513 9.65 -9.32 -12.12
C ILE A 513 9.59 -8.68 -10.74
N VAL A 514 8.37 -8.31 -10.34
CA VAL A 514 8.04 -7.79 -9.02
C VAL A 514 6.74 -8.42 -8.55
N ILE A 515 6.84 -9.37 -7.61
CA ILE A 515 5.69 -10.06 -7.03
C ILE A 515 5.66 -9.83 -5.51
N PRO A 516 4.72 -9.03 -4.99
CA PRO A 516 4.57 -8.84 -3.55
C PRO A 516 3.89 -10.05 -2.90
N ALA A 517 4.28 -10.35 -1.67
CA ALA A 517 3.60 -11.23 -0.73
C ALA A 517 3.69 -10.60 0.67
N PHE A 518 2.97 -11.13 1.66
CA PHE A 518 3.07 -10.65 3.04
C PHE A 518 3.52 -11.77 3.99
N ASP A 519 4.63 -11.56 4.72
CA ASP A 519 5.12 -12.56 5.67
C ASP A 519 4.49 -12.33 7.05
N ILE A 520 3.62 -13.24 7.48
CA ILE A 520 2.86 -13.10 8.73
C ILE A 520 3.69 -13.35 9.99
N LYS A 521 4.86 -13.97 9.85
CA LYS A 521 5.78 -14.23 10.97
C LYS A 521 6.62 -12.99 11.24
N LYS A 522 7.07 -12.31 10.18
CA LYS A 522 7.76 -11.01 10.27
C LYS A 522 6.79 -9.84 10.39
N LEU A 523 5.53 -10.05 10.01
CA LEU A 523 4.50 -9.03 9.87
C LEU A 523 4.96 -7.87 8.98
N GLN A 524 5.58 -8.21 7.85
CA GLN A 524 6.16 -7.28 6.87
C GLN A 524 5.90 -7.77 5.44
N PRO A 525 5.77 -6.85 4.45
CA PRO A 525 5.76 -7.22 3.05
C PRO A 525 7.07 -7.90 2.65
N THR A 526 6.99 -8.94 1.83
CA THR A 526 8.12 -9.59 1.16
C THR A 526 7.95 -9.38 -0.34
N ILE A 527 8.83 -8.59 -0.94
CA ILE A 527 8.81 -8.31 -2.38
C ILE A 527 9.79 -9.26 -3.06
N PHE A 528 9.27 -10.21 -3.84
CA PHE A 528 10.10 -11.05 -4.70
C PHE A 528 10.39 -10.27 -5.97
N SER A 529 11.63 -9.84 -6.12
CA SER A 529 12.07 -9.10 -7.30
C SER A 529 13.47 -9.50 -7.73
N THR A 530 13.66 -9.63 -9.04
CA THR A 530 14.96 -9.90 -9.66
C THR A 530 15.98 -8.82 -9.29
N TYR A 531 15.56 -7.56 -9.18
CA TYR A 531 16.41 -6.44 -8.75
C TYR A 531 16.99 -6.62 -7.34
N GLN A 532 16.31 -7.38 -6.48
CA GLN A 532 16.76 -7.59 -5.10
C GLN A 532 17.71 -8.77 -4.95
N LEU A 533 17.83 -9.66 -5.94
CA LEU A 533 18.63 -10.88 -5.83
C LEU A 533 20.11 -10.59 -5.59
N MET A 534 20.66 -9.56 -6.24
CA MET A 534 22.05 -9.14 -6.02
C MET A 534 22.33 -8.66 -4.61
N LYS A 535 21.32 -8.13 -3.91
CA LYS A 535 21.42 -7.61 -2.53
C LYS A 535 21.02 -8.67 -1.51
N ASN A 536 20.15 -9.60 -1.90
CA ASN A 536 19.58 -10.59 -1.01
C ASN A 536 19.32 -11.91 -1.76
N PRO A 537 20.37 -12.73 -1.97
CA PRO A 537 20.26 -14.00 -2.71
C PRO A 537 19.24 -14.98 -2.11
N SER A 538 18.96 -14.87 -0.80
CA SER A 538 17.94 -15.69 -0.14
C SER A 538 16.51 -15.49 -0.67
N LEU A 539 16.27 -14.46 -1.49
CA LEU A 539 14.99 -14.25 -2.18
C LEU A 539 14.84 -15.10 -3.45
N ASP A 540 15.87 -15.82 -3.88
CA ASP A 540 15.85 -16.72 -5.04
C ASP A 540 15.06 -18.02 -4.76
N ALA A 541 13.74 -17.85 -4.59
CA ALA A 541 12.80 -18.93 -4.36
C ALA A 541 12.27 -19.51 -5.67
N SER A 542 11.68 -20.72 -5.62
CA SER A 542 10.92 -21.27 -6.75
C SER A 542 9.76 -20.35 -7.10
N LEU A 543 9.54 -20.13 -8.40
CA LEU A 543 8.39 -19.37 -8.88
C LEU A 543 7.06 -20.00 -8.41
N SER A 544 7.01 -21.33 -8.26
CA SER A 544 5.83 -22.01 -7.73
C SER A 544 5.53 -21.57 -6.28
N ASP A 545 6.54 -21.49 -5.40
CA ASP A 545 6.39 -21.04 -4.02
C ASP A 545 6.00 -19.56 -3.93
N ILE A 546 6.59 -18.72 -4.80
CA ILE A 546 6.25 -17.29 -4.90
C ILE A 546 4.78 -17.13 -5.34
N CYS A 547 4.35 -17.87 -6.36
CA CYS A 547 2.98 -17.86 -6.88
C CYS A 547 1.95 -18.35 -5.86
N ILE A 548 2.26 -19.41 -5.12
CA ILE A 548 1.39 -19.89 -4.04
C ILE A 548 1.30 -18.84 -2.92
N GLY A 549 2.44 -18.25 -2.53
CA GLY A 549 2.50 -17.23 -1.49
C GLY A 549 1.71 -15.97 -1.85
N THR A 550 1.93 -15.40 -3.03
CA THR A 550 1.25 -14.17 -3.47
C THR A 550 -0.25 -14.37 -3.67
N SER A 551 -0.73 -15.60 -3.87
CA SER A 551 -2.16 -15.92 -4.09
C SER A 551 -2.88 -16.46 -2.84
N ALA A 552 -2.18 -16.63 -1.72
CA ALA A 552 -2.71 -17.25 -0.50
C ALA A 552 -3.62 -16.29 0.28
N ALA A 553 -4.77 -15.95 -0.29
CA ALA A 553 -5.68 -14.94 0.26
C ALA A 553 -6.27 -15.42 1.60
N PRO A 554 -6.18 -14.63 2.69
CA PRO A 554 -6.73 -14.99 3.99
C PRO A 554 -8.20 -15.39 3.90
N THR A 555 -8.58 -16.44 4.62
CA THR A 555 -9.90 -17.10 4.60
C THR A 555 -10.25 -17.88 3.32
N TYR A 556 -9.61 -17.60 2.18
CA TYR A 556 -9.83 -18.34 0.92
C TYR A 556 -8.88 -19.52 0.78
N LEU A 557 -7.58 -19.28 0.91
CA LEU A 557 -6.51 -20.25 0.71
C LEU A 557 -5.60 -20.33 1.94
N PRO A 558 -4.96 -21.49 2.19
CA PRO A 558 -4.03 -21.63 3.30
C PRO A 558 -2.78 -20.77 3.11
N ALA A 559 -2.24 -20.23 4.22
CA ALA A 559 -0.92 -19.62 4.25
C ALA A 559 0.16 -20.60 3.76
N HIS A 560 1.18 -20.07 3.10
CA HIS A 560 2.25 -20.85 2.48
C HIS A 560 3.55 -20.76 3.27
N TYR A 561 4.20 -21.90 3.46
CA TYR A 561 5.49 -21.99 4.13
C TYR A 561 6.49 -22.71 3.23
N PHE A 562 7.66 -22.12 3.10
CA PHE A 562 8.81 -22.74 2.47
C PHE A 562 10.10 -22.11 3.03
N GLU A 563 11.23 -22.68 2.64
CA GLU A 563 12.54 -22.24 3.06
C GLU A 563 13.45 -22.08 1.84
N THR A 564 14.33 -21.09 1.88
CA THR A 564 15.46 -20.96 0.97
C THR A 564 16.76 -21.03 1.77
N LYS A 565 17.88 -21.21 1.08
CA LYS A 565 19.22 -21.09 1.65
C LYS A 565 19.93 -19.93 0.96
N ASP A 566 20.65 -19.12 1.71
CA ASP A 566 21.53 -18.12 1.11
C ASP A 566 22.88 -18.72 0.71
N SER A 567 23.75 -17.86 0.18
CA SER A 567 25.12 -18.20 -0.26
C SER A 567 26.02 -18.71 0.87
N GLU A 568 25.68 -18.42 2.13
CA GLU A 568 26.40 -18.88 3.32
C GLU A 568 25.79 -20.16 3.91
N GLY A 569 24.75 -20.70 3.25
CA GLY A 569 24.03 -21.91 3.68
C GLY A 569 23.03 -21.67 4.80
N LEU A 570 22.78 -20.42 5.20
CA LEU A 570 21.82 -20.07 6.24
C LEU A 570 20.39 -20.17 5.69
N THR A 571 19.55 -20.91 6.41
CA THR A 571 18.16 -21.13 6.03
C THR A 571 17.32 -19.90 6.33
N ARG A 572 16.65 -19.35 5.30
CA ARG A 572 15.62 -18.32 5.44
C ARG A 572 14.24 -18.94 5.32
N GLN A 573 13.41 -18.71 6.34
CA GLN A 573 12.01 -19.13 6.35
C GLN A 573 11.10 -18.04 5.77
N PHE A 574 10.08 -18.48 5.04
CA PHE A 574 9.01 -17.63 4.52
C PHE A 574 7.66 -18.13 5.03
N ASN A 575 6.83 -17.22 5.52
CA ASN A 575 5.50 -17.51 6.07
C ASN A 575 4.46 -16.63 5.39
N LEU A 576 4.13 -16.94 4.14
CA LEU A 576 3.49 -16.00 3.23
C LEU A 576 1.97 -16.14 3.19
N ILE A 577 1.31 -15.00 3.02
CA ILE A 577 -0.05 -14.85 2.53
C ILE A 577 -0.08 -13.87 1.34
N ASP A 578 -1.26 -13.72 0.75
CA ASP A 578 -1.50 -12.94 -0.47
C ASP A 578 -0.92 -11.53 -0.41
N GLY A 579 -0.30 -11.12 -1.52
CA GLY A 579 0.32 -9.80 -1.66
C GLY A 579 -0.67 -8.64 -1.68
N GLY A 580 -1.95 -8.89 -1.98
CA GLY A 580 -3.03 -7.91 -1.97
C GLY A 580 -3.30 -7.34 -0.58
N VAL A 581 -2.79 -8.01 0.46
CA VAL A 581 -2.76 -7.49 1.83
C VAL A 581 -1.87 -6.24 1.95
N ALA A 582 -0.82 -6.16 1.15
CA ALA A 582 0.11 -5.03 1.14
C ALA A 582 -0.10 -4.10 -0.07
N ALA A 583 -0.21 -4.68 -1.28
CA ALA A 583 -0.31 -3.93 -2.51
C ALA A 583 -1.08 -4.71 -3.57
N ASN A 584 -2.39 -4.52 -3.64
CA ASN A 584 -3.21 -5.18 -4.66
C ASN A 584 -2.91 -4.68 -6.08
N ASN A 585 -2.58 -3.40 -6.22
CA ASN A 585 -2.03 -2.80 -7.43
C ASN A 585 -0.51 -2.59 -7.22
N PRO A 586 0.37 -3.40 -7.84
CA PRO A 586 1.82 -3.34 -7.60
C PRO A 586 2.55 -2.29 -8.44
N THR A 587 1.85 -1.39 -9.15
CA THR A 587 2.47 -0.40 -10.05
C THR A 587 3.53 0.45 -9.34
N LEU A 588 3.20 1.01 -8.17
CA LEU A 588 4.12 1.85 -7.42
C LEU A 588 5.32 1.07 -6.88
N ILE A 589 5.14 -0.23 -6.55
CA ILE A 589 6.25 -1.10 -6.15
C ILE A 589 7.20 -1.32 -7.32
N ALA A 590 6.68 -1.54 -8.53
CA ALA A 590 7.49 -1.72 -9.72
C ALA A 590 8.34 -0.48 -10.03
N ILE A 591 7.71 0.70 -10.02
CA ILE A 591 8.40 1.99 -10.22
C ILE A 591 9.49 2.19 -9.16
N ASP A 592 9.20 1.87 -7.91
CA ASP A 592 10.16 1.96 -6.81
C ASP A 592 11.38 1.04 -7.02
N GLN A 593 11.18 -0.24 -7.36
CA GLN A 593 12.29 -1.17 -7.60
C GLN A 593 13.21 -0.68 -8.73
N VAL A 594 12.61 -0.29 -9.85
CA VAL A 594 13.34 0.23 -11.01
C VAL A 594 14.14 1.48 -10.62
N THR A 595 13.48 2.44 -9.95
CA THR A 595 14.13 3.69 -9.54
C THR A 595 15.33 3.42 -8.62
N ARG A 596 15.16 2.56 -7.61
CA ARG A 596 16.23 2.17 -6.68
C ARG A 596 17.41 1.50 -7.38
N GLU A 597 17.13 0.66 -8.37
CA GLU A 597 18.18 0.02 -9.15
C GLU A 597 18.94 1.01 -10.02
N MET A 598 18.23 1.92 -10.71
CA MET A 598 18.85 2.99 -11.49
C MET A 598 19.81 3.83 -10.64
N ILE A 599 19.40 4.20 -9.42
CA ILE A 599 20.25 4.95 -8.50
C ILE A 599 21.48 4.14 -8.11
N THR A 600 21.29 2.87 -7.74
CA THR A 600 22.39 1.99 -7.36
C THR A 600 23.41 1.88 -8.50
N ARG A 601 22.95 1.79 -9.75
CA ARG A 601 23.81 1.72 -10.94
C ARG A 601 24.45 3.06 -11.30
N LYS A 602 23.75 4.19 -11.11
CA LYS A 602 24.32 5.55 -11.23
C LYS A 602 25.48 5.74 -10.25
N SER A 603 25.32 5.34 -8.99
CA SER A 603 26.38 5.39 -7.97
C SER A 603 27.58 4.47 -8.27
N ARG A 604 27.42 3.48 -9.17
CA ARG A 604 28.48 2.59 -9.63
C ARG A 604 29.13 3.05 -10.95
N GLY A 605 28.74 4.21 -11.49
CA GLY A 605 29.28 4.73 -12.75
C GLY A 605 28.79 3.99 -14.00
N ILE A 606 27.75 3.16 -13.89
CA ILE A 606 27.22 2.33 -14.99
C ILE A 606 26.18 3.11 -15.84
N PHE A 607 25.71 4.28 -15.37
CA PHE A 607 24.77 5.15 -16.09
C PHE A 607 25.29 6.59 -16.26
N PRO A 608 25.03 7.24 -17.42
CA PRO A 608 25.36 8.65 -17.63
C PRO A 608 24.66 9.60 -16.65
N GLN A 609 25.34 10.68 -16.29
CA GLN A 609 24.82 11.78 -15.46
C GLN A 609 24.14 12.86 -16.33
N ASP A 610 23.05 12.55 -17.04
CA ASP A 610 22.29 13.60 -17.72
C ASP A 610 21.03 14.01 -16.92
N PRO A 611 20.97 15.25 -16.39
CA PRO A 611 19.77 15.77 -15.72
C PRO A 611 18.55 15.95 -16.65
N LYS A 612 18.71 15.81 -17.98
CA LYS A 612 17.59 15.86 -18.95
C LYS A 612 16.80 14.54 -19.09
N GLU A 613 17.13 13.50 -18.32
CA GLU A 613 16.50 12.17 -18.39
C GLU A 613 15.19 12.03 -17.58
N GLN A 614 14.46 13.13 -17.40
CA GLN A 614 13.11 13.13 -16.80
C GLN A 614 12.09 12.53 -17.79
N GLY A 615 11.08 11.79 -17.32
CA GLY A 615 10.01 11.28 -18.19
C GLY A 615 10.22 9.92 -18.87
N ARG A 616 10.97 8.99 -18.27
CA ARG A 616 11.31 7.69 -18.89
C ARG A 616 10.30 6.56 -18.70
N PHE A 617 9.35 6.67 -17.78
CA PHE A 617 8.47 5.53 -17.49
C PHE A 617 7.34 5.45 -18.53
N LEU A 618 7.18 4.27 -19.13
CA LEU A 618 6.02 3.88 -19.92
C LEU A 618 5.31 2.75 -19.17
N VAL A 619 4.15 3.04 -18.61
CA VAL A 619 3.50 2.17 -17.63
C VAL A 619 2.12 1.74 -18.12
N LEU A 620 1.93 0.44 -18.31
CA LEU A 620 0.62 -0.18 -18.48
C LEU A 620 0.19 -0.85 -17.16
N SER A 621 -0.89 -0.37 -16.56
CA SER A 621 -1.47 -0.93 -15.34
C SER A 621 -2.85 -1.50 -15.62
N LEU A 622 -3.03 -2.79 -15.34
CA LEU A 622 -4.25 -3.54 -15.65
C LEU A 622 -4.96 -3.96 -14.37
N GLY A 623 -6.17 -3.44 -14.17
CA GLY A 623 -7.02 -3.83 -13.06
C GLY A 623 -7.90 -5.04 -13.38
N THR A 624 -8.37 -5.73 -12.34
CA THR A 624 -9.28 -6.89 -12.47
C THR A 624 -10.76 -6.51 -12.33
N GLY A 625 -11.09 -5.23 -12.52
CA GLY A 625 -12.43 -4.69 -12.33
C GLY A 625 -12.84 -4.52 -10.86
N SER A 626 -13.88 -3.71 -10.65
CA SER A 626 -14.45 -3.41 -9.33
C SER A 626 -15.98 -3.36 -9.37
N PRO A 627 -16.67 -3.68 -8.26
CA PRO A 627 -18.13 -3.62 -8.20
C PRO A 627 -18.65 -2.22 -8.47
N GLN A 628 -19.78 -2.15 -9.19
CA GLN A 628 -20.46 -0.91 -9.53
C GLN A 628 -20.81 -0.08 -8.29
N VAL A 629 -20.45 1.21 -8.28
CA VAL A 629 -20.66 2.14 -7.14
C VAL A 629 -22.14 2.23 -6.71
N LYS A 630 -23.07 2.01 -7.65
CA LYS A 630 -24.53 2.04 -7.40
C LYS A 630 -25.04 0.86 -6.58
N ASP A 631 -24.32 -0.27 -6.54
CA ASP A 631 -24.75 -1.47 -5.83
C ASP A 631 -24.61 -1.38 -4.30
N GLN A 632 -24.15 -0.23 -3.75
CA GLN A 632 -24.10 0.17 -2.33
C GLN A 632 -24.28 -0.99 -1.34
N LYS A 633 -23.34 -1.93 -1.35
CA LYS A 633 -23.50 -3.25 -0.72
C LYS A 633 -23.62 -3.13 0.80
N TYR A 634 -23.05 -2.08 1.37
CA TYR A 634 -22.97 -1.84 2.80
C TYR A 634 -23.33 -0.38 3.12
N ASN A 635 -23.74 -0.11 4.36
CA ASN A 635 -23.92 1.26 4.85
C ASN A 635 -23.58 1.32 6.34
N ALA A 636 -23.22 2.50 6.84
CA ALA A 636 -22.80 2.67 8.23
C ALA A 636 -23.89 2.30 9.26
N LYS A 637 -25.17 2.51 8.94
CA LYS A 637 -26.30 2.12 9.81
C LYS A 637 -26.36 0.59 10.00
N SER A 638 -26.10 -0.17 8.94
CA SER A 638 -26.00 -1.64 8.97
C SER A 638 -24.70 -2.09 9.62
N ALA A 639 -23.55 -1.49 9.26
CA ALA A 639 -22.23 -1.84 9.77
C ALA A 639 -22.06 -1.55 11.27
N LYS A 640 -22.78 -0.56 11.79
CA LYS A 640 -22.85 -0.26 13.23
C LYS A 640 -23.30 -1.48 14.05
N LYS A 641 -24.13 -2.36 13.49
CA LYS A 641 -24.62 -3.57 14.15
C LYS A 641 -23.75 -4.80 13.87
N TRP A 642 -22.71 -4.68 13.05
CA TRP A 642 -21.85 -5.81 12.73
C TRP A 642 -20.95 -6.16 13.91
N GLY A 643 -21.03 -7.41 14.34
CA GLY A 643 -19.96 -8.03 15.11
C GLY A 643 -18.84 -8.54 14.21
N CYS A 644 -17.96 -9.32 14.80
CA CYS A 644 -16.75 -9.84 14.17
C CYS A 644 -16.98 -10.56 12.83
N PHE A 645 -18.06 -11.33 12.68
CA PHE A 645 -18.33 -12.03 11.42
C PHE A 645 -18.72 -11.12 10.27
N GLY A 646 -19.51 -10.09 10.55
CA GLY A 646 -19.89 -9.09 9.55
C GLY A 646 -18.65 -8.38 9.03
N TRP A 647 -17.79 -7.92 9.94
CA TRP A 647 -16.56 -7.22 9.59
C TRP A 647 -15.53 -8.10 8.88
N LEU A 648 -15.30 -9.34 9.33
CA LEU A 648 -14.25 -10.20 8.79
C LEU A 648 -14.41 -10.48 7.29
N ILE A 649 -15.60 -10.90 6.86
CA ILE A 649 -15.87 -11.21 5.45
C ILE A 649 -15.66 -9.95 4.59
N THR A 650 -15.98 -8.78 5.14
CA THR A 650 -15.79 -7.51 4.45
C THR A 650 -14.39 -6.93 4.55
N LEU A 651 -13.56 -7.37 5.49
CA LEU A 651 -12.27 -6.74 5.80
C LEU A 651 -11.27 -6.94 4.64
N VAL A 652 -11.21 -8.15 4.11
CA VAL A 652 -10.35 -8.47 2.97
C VAL A 652 -10.76 -7.68 1.74
N ASP A 653 -12.06 -7.60 1.45
CA ASP A 653 -12.60 -6.82 0.34
C ASP A 653 -12.33 -5.31 0.51
N VAL A 654 -12.58 -4.76 1.71
CA VAL A 654 -12.38 -3.35 2.04
C VAL A 654 -10.92 -2.95 1.91
N PHE A 655 -9.99 -3.70 2.51
CA PHE A 655 -8.58 -3.33 2.46
C PHE A 655 -7.95 -3.58 1.09
N SER A 656 -8.30 -4.67 0.39
CA SER A 656 -7.78 -4.90 -0.96
C SER A 656 -8.23 -3.79 -1.91
N ARG A 657 -9.47 -3.31 -1.75
CA ARG A 657 -9.99 -2.17 -2.52
C ARG A 657 -9.35 -0.86 -2.11
N ALA A 658 -9.21 -0.59 -0.82
CA ALA A 658 -8.50 0.59 -0.31
C ALA A 658 -7.06 0.65 -0.84
N SER A 659 -6.35 -0.48 -0.87
CA SER A 659 -4.99 -0.59 -1.41
C SER A 659 -4.94 -0.27 -2.91
N SER A 660 -5.87 -0.80 -3.70
CA SER A 660 -5.97 -0.51 -5.14
C SER A 660 -6.33 0.96 -5.40
N ASP A 661 -7.35 1.48 -4.71
CA ASP A 661 -7.79 2.88 -4.85
C ASP A 661 -6.64 3.84 -4.47
N MET A 662 -5.95 3.61 -3.35
CA MET A 662 -4.81 4.45 -2.94
C MET A 662 -3.65 4.39 -3.94
N ALA A 663 -3.38 3.24 -4.54
CA ALA A 663 -2.40 3.16 -5.62
C ALA A 663 -2.84 3.97 -6.84
N ASP A 664 -4.13 3.93 -7.20
CA ASP A 664 -4.69 4.74 -8.29
C ASP A 664 -4.61 6.26 -7.98
N TYR A 665 -4.64 6.67 -6.70
CA TYR A 665 -4.35 8.05 -6.30
C TYR A 665 -2.87 8.43 -6.39
N HIS A 666 -1.98 7.55 -5.90
CA HIS A 666 -0.55 7.83 -5.82
C HIS A 666 0.14 7.76 -7.19
N ASN A 667 -0.20 6.79 -8.04
CA ASN A 667 0.51 6.55 -9.30
C ASN A 667 0.51 7.77 -10.23
N PRO A 668 -0.62 8.45 -10.54
CA PRO A 668 -0.62 9.63 -11.40
C PRO A 668 0.22 10.76 -10.80
N THR A 669 0.15 10.98 -9.49
CA THR A 669 0.90 12.03 -8.78
C THR A 669 2.41 11.79 -8.84
N VAL A 670 2.84 10.55 -8.56
CA VAL A 670 4.26 10.17 -8.62
C VAL A 670 4.76 10.21 -10.06
N LEU A 671 3.97 9.73 -11.02
CA LEU A 671 4.35 9.78 -12.43
C LEU A 671 4.35 11.21 -12.97
N GLN A 672 3.49 12.11 -12.48
CA GLN A 672 3.56 13.54 -12.78
C GLN A 672 4.86 14.15 -12.24
N ALA A 673 5.25 13.85 -11.00
CA ALA A 673 6.52 14.27 -10.42
C ALA A 673 7.74 13.71 -11.20
N LEU A 674 7.60 12.53 -11.81
CA LEU A 674 8.58 11.92 -12.69
C LEU A 674 8.45 12.34 -14.17
N HIS A 675 7.62 13.34 -14.48
CA HIS A 675 7.32 13.84 -15.84
C HIS A 675 6.88 12.75 -16.83
N SER A 676 6.20 11.71 -16.33
CA SER A 676 5.77 10.51 -17.06
C SER A 676 4.24 10.29 -17.03
N GLN A 677 3.45 11.30 -16.63
CA GLN A 677 1.99 11.17 -16.47
C GLN A 677 1.27 10.77 -17.77
N GLU A 678 1.68 11.33 -18.91
CA GLU A 678 1.08 11.00 -20.21
C GLU A 678 1.46 9.61 -20.73
N ASN A 679 2.47 8.98 -20.11
CA ASN A 679 2.91 7.63 -20.43
C ASN A 679 2.32 6.58 -19.46
N TYR A 680 1.32 6.96 -18.65
CA TYR A 680 0.59 6.07 -17.75
C TYR A 680 -0.77 5.70 -18.35
N LEU A 681 -0.95 4.42 -18.65
CA LEU A 681 -2.23 3.85 -19.09
C LEU A 681 -2.77 2.88 -18.02
N ARG A 682 -3.85 3.27 -17.35
CA ARG A 682 -4.61 2.42 -16.43
C ARG A 682 -5.87 1.92 -17.12
N ILE A 683 -6.02 0.60 -17.25
CA ILE A 683 -7.23 -0.03 -17.79
C ILE A 683 -7.94 -0.75 -16.64
N GLN A 684 -9.09 -0.23 -16.24
CA GLN A 684 -9.88 -0.73 -15.10
C GLN A 684 -11.38 -0.63 -15.40
N ASP A 685 -12.13 -1.67 -15.03
CA ASP A 685 -13.59 -1.62 -15.03
C ASP A 685 -14.16 -1.33 -13.64
N ASP A 686 -15.21 -0.53 -13.58
CA ASP A 686 -15.89 -0.11 -12.36
C ASP A 686 -17.40 -0.40 -12.42
N THR A 687 -17.81 -1.34 -13.28
CA THR A 687 -19.21 -1.63 -13.60
C THR A 687 -19.60 -3.08 -13.38
N LEU A 688 -18.79 -3.85 -12.63
CA LEU A 688 -19.10 -5.25 -12.35
C LEU A 688 -20.37 -5.35 -11.51
N THR A 689 -21.35 -6.13 -11.97
CA THR A 689 -22.63 -6.43 -11.30
C THR A 689 -22.84 -7.94 -11.12
N GLY A 690 -23.83 -8.32 -10.31
CA GLY A 690 -24.19 -9.73 -10.11
C GLY A 690 -23.09 -10.56 -9.43
N MET A 691 -22.66 -11.65 -10.09
CA MET A 691 -21.60 -12.54 -9.56
C MET A 691 -20.18 -12.13 -9.96
N MET A 692 -20.03 -11.25 -10.96
CA MET A 692 -18.73 -10.85 -11.52
C MET A 692 -17.79 -10.20 -10.50
N PRO A 693 -18.25 -9.42 -9.50
CA PRO A 693 -17.35 -8.88 -8.48
C PRO A 693 -16.71 -9.94 -7.58
N SER A 694 -17.21 -11.18 -7.55
CA SER A 694 -16.65 -12.23 -6.71
C SER A 694 -15.31 -12.72 -7.25
N VAL A 695 -14.35 -12.95 -6.35
CA VAL A 695 -12.99 -13.39 -6.70
C VAL A 695 -12.86 -14.91 -6.90
N ASP A 696 -13.90 -15.69 -6.56
CA ASP A 696 -13.82 -17.15 -6.44
C ASP A 696 -15.06 -17.91 -6.98
N VAL A 697 -16.07 -17.21 -7.53
CA VAL A 697 -17.27 -17.85 -8.10
C VAL A 697 -16.98 -18.32 -9.53
N ALA A 698 -16.33 -19.48 -9.65
CA ALA A 698 -15.88 -20.05 -10.91
C ALA A 698 -16.96 -20.86 -11.67
N THR A 699 -18.16 -20.31 -11.82
CA THR A 699 -19.20 -20.91 -12.70
C THR A 699 -18.92 -20.57 -14.15
N LYS A 700 -19.20 -21.49 -15.08
CA LYS A 700 -19.02 -21.27 -16.53
C LYS A 700 -19.60 -19.92 -16.99
N GLU A 701 -20.84 -19.62 -16.63
CA GLU A 701 -21.51 -18.36 -16.95
C GLU A 701 -20.74 -17.13 -16.45
N ASN A 702 -20.39 -17.09 -15.15
CA ASN A 702 -19.63 -15.99 -14.57
C ASN A 702 -18.23 -15.81 -15.19
N LEU A 703 -17.54 -16.91 -15.53
CA LEU A 703 -16.24 -16.83 -16.18
C LEU A 703 -16.36 -16.28 -17.61
N GLU A 704 -17.38 -16.71 -18.36
CA GLU A 704 -17.67 -16.16 -19.69
C GLU A 704 -18.11 -14.69 -19.62
N ASP A 705 -18.84 -14.29 -18.58
CA ASP A 705 -19.18 -12.89 -18.32
C ASP A 705 -17.92 -12.03 -18.09
N LEU A 706 -16.95 -12.52 -17.31
CA LEU A 706 -15.69 -11.81 -17.09
C LEU A 706 -14.87 -11.65 -18.39
N VAL A 707 -14.91 -12.65 -19.29
CA VAL A 707 -14.34 -12.53 -20.64
C VAL A 707 -15.05 -11.43 -21.43
N ARG A 708 -16.39 -11.44 -21.45
CA ARG A 708 -17.19 -10.39 -22.10
C ARG A 708 -16.90 -8.99 -21.54
N VAL A 709 -16.63 -8.88 -20.24
CA VAL A 709 -16.20 -7.61 -19.63
C VAL A 709 -14.87 -7.15 -20.22
N GLY A 710 -13.87 -8.03 -20.31
CA GLY A 710 -12.58 -7.71 -20.94
C GLY A 710 -12.73 -7.24 -22.39
N GLU A 711 -13.55 -7.93 -23.18
CA GLU A 711 -13.85 -7.56 -24.58
C GLU A 711 -14.53 -6.19 -24.70
N LYS A 712 -15.51 -5.92 -23.82
CA LYS A 712 -16.18 -4.61 -23.76
C LYS A 712 -15.22 -3.51 -23.31
N LEU A 713 -14.30 -3.82 -22.40
CA LEU A 713 -13.36 -2.86 -21.85
C LEU A 713 -12.42 -2.31 -22.93
N LEU A 714 -12.03 -3.13 -23.91
CA LEU A 714 -11.28 -2.66 -25.09
C LEU A 714 -12.02 -1.54 -25.85
N LYS A 715 -13.34 -1.64 -25.96
CA LYS A 715 -14.19 -0.66 -26.68
C LYS A 715 -14.58 0.54 -25.81
N LYS A 716 -14.38 0.49 -24.48
CA LYS A 716 -14.65 1.60 -23.57
C LYS A 716 -13.61 2.70 -23.78
N ALA A 717 -14.02 3.96 -23.57
CA ALA A 717 -13.09 5.08 -23.55
C ALA A 717 -12.03 4.88 -22.46
N VAL A 718 -10.79 5.30 -22.72
CA VAL A 718 -9.73 5.36 -21.71
C VAL A 718 -10.24 6.22 -20.56
N SER A 719 -10.24 5.69 -19.34
CA SER A 719 -10.66 6.43 -18.16
C SER A 719 -9.47 6.75 -17.26
N ARG A 720 -9.55 7.89 -16.56
CA ARG A 720 -8.62 8.26 -15.50
C ARG A 720 -9.40 8.40 -14.20
N VAL A 721 -8.81 7.99 -13.08
CA VAL A 721 -9.40 8.26 -11.77
C VAL A 721 -9.37 9.76 -11.54
N ASN A 722 -10.51 10.32 -11.18
CA ASN A 722 -10.58 11.67 -10.69
C ASN A 722 -10.09 11.68 -9.23
N LEU A 723 -8.92 12.27 -9.00
CA LEU A 723 -8.21 12.30 -7.71
C LEU A 723 -8.94 13.08 -6.60
N GLU A 724 -10.10 13.67 -6.87
CA GLU A 724 -10.93 14.34 -5.86
C GLU A 724 -12.16 13.52 -5.50
N THR A 725 -12.67 12.72 -6.45
CA THR A 725 -13.93 11.97 -6.30
C THR A 725 -13.70 10.48 -6.10
N GLY A 726 -12.54 9.96 -6.51
CA GLY A 726 -12.23 8.54 -6.57
C GLY A 726 -12.99 7.79 -7.67
N ILE A 727 -13.67 8.49 -8.57
CA ILE A 727 -14.47 7.90 -9.65
C ILE A 727 -13.68 7.96 -10.95
N TYR A 728 -13.79 6.90 -11.76
CA TYR A 728 -13.20 6.86 -13.09
C TYR A 728 -14.02 7.68 -14.09
N GLU A 729 -13.36 8.61 -14.78
CA GLU A 729 -13.98 9.48 -15.77
C GLU A 729 -13.36 9.24 -17.16
N PRO A 730 -14.15 9.22 -18.25
CA PRO A 730 -13.62 9.11 -19.60
C PRO A 730 -12.65 10.26 -19.92
N SER A 731 -11.54 9.91 -20.56
CA SER A 731 -10.55 10.84 -21.08
C SER A 731 -10.68 11.00 -22.59
N ASN A 732 -10.15 12.09 -23.13
CA ASN A 732 -10.21 12.38 -24.58
C ASN A 732 -9.21 11.55 -25.42
N GLN A 733 -8.67 10.45 -24.89
CA GLN A 733 -7.61 9.66 -25.54
C GLN A 733 -8.15 8.52 -26.43
N GLY A 734 -9.45 8.54 -26.74
CA GLY A 734 -10.11 7.48 -27.52
C GLY A 734 -10.43 6.25 -26.67
N THR A 735 -10.55 5.10 -27.32
CA THR A 735 -10.84 3.82 -26.68
C THR A 735 -9.58 3.15 -26.09
N ASN A 736 -9.76 2.22 -25.16
CA ASN A 736 -8.65 1.43 -24.63
C ASN A 736 -7.94 0.63 -25.72
N GLU A 737 -8.68 0.14 -26.73
CA GLU A 737 -8.15 -0.53 -27.91
C GLU A 737 -7.19 0.38 -28.68
N GLU A 738 -7.60 1.60 -29.01
CA GLU A 738 -6.76 2.58 -29.71
C GLU A 738 -5.52 2.95 -28.88
N ALA A 739 -5.68 3.09 -27.57
CA ALA A 739 -4.56 3.34 -26.65
C ALA A 739 -3.55 2.19 -26.61
N LEU A 740 -4.02 0.93 -26.59
CA LEU A 740 -3.17 -0.25 -26.63
C LEU A 740 -2.44 -0.41 -27.98
N ILE A 741 -3.09 -0.06 -29.10
CA ILE A 741 -2.44 -0.04 -30.41
C ILE A 741 -1.29 0.99 -30.43
N ARG A 742 -1.53 2.21 -29.91
CA ARG A 742 -0.47 3.22 -29.77
C ARG A 742 0.65 2.74 -28.86
N LEU A 743 0.31 2.10 -27.74
CA LEU A 743 1.30 1.53 -26.82
C LEU A 743 2.14 0.45 -27.52
N ALA A 744 1.53 -0.45 -28.28
CA ALA A 744 2.23 -1.50 -29.04
C ALA A 744 3.24 -0.91 -30.03
N GLN A 745 2.89 0.18 -30.71
CA GLN A 745 3.81 0.90 -31.61
C GLN A 745 5.00 1.50 -30.87
N ILE A 746 4.78 2.09 -29.69
CA ILE A 746 5.85 2.64 -28.86
C ILE A 746 6.78 1.52 -28.37
N LEU A 747 6.21 0.42 -27.86
CA LEU A 747 6.97 -0.75 -27.39
C LEU A 747 7.81 -1.37 -28.51
N SER A 748 7.23 -1.59 -29.69
CA SER A 748 7.94 -2.12 -30.86
C SER A 748 9.10 -1.22 -31.28
N LYS A 749 8.87 0.10 -31.37
CA LYS A 749 9.92 1.07 -31.68
C LYS A 749 11.04 1.05 -30.63
N GLU A 750 10.68 1.01 -29.36
CA GLU A 750 11.62 1.00 -28.24
C GLU A 750 12.48 -0.28 -28.24
N LYS A 751 11.88 -1.44 -28.50
CA LYS A 751 12.61 -2.70 -28.67
C LYS A 751 13.62 -2.62 -29.82
N ARG A 752 13.21 -2.14 -31.00
CA ARG A 752 14.10 -1.99 -32.17
C ARG A 752 15.28 -1.05 -31.88
N LEU A 753 15.08 0.01 -31.08
CA LEU A 753 16.17 0.89 -30.65
C LEU A 753 17.19 0.18 -29.76
N ARG A 754 16.74 -0.70 -28.87
CA ARG A 754 17.61 -1.51 -28.00
C ARG A 754 18.43 -2.50 -28.80
N ASP A 755 17.77 -3.24 -29.71
CA ASP A 755 18.42 -4.22 -30.58
C ASP A 755 19.50 -3.56 -31.46
N ALA A 756 19.24 -2.37 -31.99
CA ALA A 756 20.22 -1.59 -32.75
C ALA A 756 21.42 -1.15 -31.89
N THR A 757 21.19 -0.76 -30.64
CA THR A 757 22.24 -0.31 -29.71
C THR A 757 23.15 -1.48 -29.28
N LEU A 758 22.57 -2.65 -29.01
CA LEU A 758 23.32 -3.87 -28.70
C LEU A 758 24.21 -4.31 -29.87
N SER A 759 23.71 -4.17 -31.10
CA SER A 759 24.44 -4.50 -32.32
C SER A 759 25.68 -3.62 -32.50
N ILE A 760 25.59 -2.32 -32.16
CA ILE A 760 26.71 -1.37 -32.24
C ILE A 760 27.77 -1.68 -31.16
N ASN A 761 27.36 -1.91 -29.91
CA ASN A 761 28.31 -2.20 -28.82
C ASN A 761 29.09 -3.50 -29.02
N HIS A 762 28.51 -4.50 -29.71
CA HIS A 762 29.21 -5.75 -30.06
C HIS A 762 30.24 -5.56 -31.18
N LEU A 763 30.12 -4.54 -32.02
CA LEU A 763 31.08 -4.21 -33.07
C LEU A 763 32.28 -3.42 -32.53
N ASP A 764 32.10 -2.61 -31.48
CA ASP A 764 33.17 -1.84 -30.83
C ASP A 764 33.98 -2.64 -29.79
N SER A 765 33.50 -3.82 -29.38
CA SER A 765 34.16 -4.71 -28.40
C SER A 765 34.99 -5.85 -29.02
N ASN A 766 35.00 -5.96 -30.35
CA ASN A 766 35.86 -6.85 -31.13
C ASN A 766 36.96 -6.03 -31.82
#